data_AF-A0A8B9Y1Z4-F1
#
_entry.id   AF-A0A8B9Y1Z4-F1
#
_cell.length_a   1.000
_cell.length_b   1.000
_cell.length_c   1.000
_cell.angle_alpha   90.00
_cell.angle_beta   90.00
_cell.angle_gamma   90.00
#
_symmetry.space_group_name_H-M   'P 1'
#
loop_
_entity.id
_entity.type
_entity.pdbx_description
1 polymer ?
#
loop_
_entity_poly.entity_id
_entity_poly.type
_entity_poly.pdbx_seq_one_letter_code
_entity_poly.pdbx_strand_id
1 'polypeptide(L)'
;MPSPTPSSGGGPRSDVGRWGGNPWQPPTTPSPEPEPEPDRRSRRGGRSFWARCCGCCSCRNTEDDDWGPERHGDRGGRGSGSRNRRPDSRGSDSRQPGSRDSRRPGSRDSRRPGSRGSAVNAAGDGTIREGMLVVTGVDLLSSRSDQNRREHHTDEFEYDELILRRGQPFQMVLFLSRPYESSDHVTLELCIGNNPEVGKGTHVIIPVGKGGSGGWKAQVTKSSGQNLNLRVHTSPNAIIGKFQFTIRTRCEAGDFQLPFDPRNEIYILFNPWCPEDIVYVDHEDWRQEYVLNESGRIYYGTEAQIGERTWNYGQFDHGVLDACLYILDRRGMPYGGRGDPVSVSRVISAMVNSLDDNGVLIGNWSGDYSRGTNPSAWVGSVEILLSYLRTGNSVPFGQCWVFAGVTTTVLRCLGLATRTVTNFNSAHDTDTSLTMDIYFDENMKPLEHLNHDSVWNFHVWNDCWMKRPDLPSGFDGWQVVDATPQETSSGIFCCGPCSVQSIKNGLVYMKYDTPFIFAEVNSDKVYWQRQDDGSFKIVYVEEKAIGSLIITKAIGSNMREDITHTYKHPEGSEAERKAVETAAAHGSKPNVYATRDSAEDVAVQVEAQDAVMGQDLMVSVVLTNRGSSLRTVKLHLYLSVTFYTGVTGSVFKESKKEVVLAPGASERVTMPVAYKEYRVHLVDQGAMLLNISGHVKENGQVLAKQHTFRLRTPDLSLTLLGAAVVGQECEVQIVFKNPLPVTLTNVVFRLEGSGLQRPKILNVG
;
A
#
# COMPACT_ATOMS: atom_id res chain seq x y z
N MET A 1 14.95 -42.68 -55.93
CA MET A 1 13.72 -42.75 -56.74
C MET A 1 13.18 -44.18 -56.68
N PRO A 2 11.85 -44.43 -56.69
CA PRO A 2 10.72 -43.49 -56.65
C PRO A 2 9.72 -43.75 -55.50
N SER A 3 8.86 -42.75 -55.28
CA SER A 3 7.76 -42.65 -54.31
C SER A 3 6.56 -43.57 -54.65
N PRO A 4 5.55 -43.70 -53.77
CA PRO A 4 4.35 -42.86 -53.91
C PRO A 4 3.65 -42.37 -52.61
N THR A 5 2.86 -41.31 -52.78
CA THR A 5 1.88 -40.59 -51.92
C THR A 5 0.69 -41.47 -51.44
N PRO A 6 -0.26 -41.09 -50.52
CA PRO A 6 -0.91 -39.76 -50.41
C PRO A 6 -1.52 -39.27 -49.05
N SER A 7 -2.09 -38.06 -49.13
CA SER A 7 -3.26 -37.51 -48.40
C SER A 7 -3.03 -36.53 -47.23
N SER A 8 -3.29 -35.25 -47.50
CA SER A 8 -3.59 -34.22 -46.51
C SER A 8 -4.86 -33.49 -46.96
N GLY A 9 -5.94 -33.63 -46.19
CA GLY A 9 -7.19 -32.88 -46.29
C GLY A 9 -7.14 -31.64 -45.40
N GLY A 10 -7.86 -30.59 -45.82
CA GLY A 10 -7.72 -29.22 -45.33
C GLY A 10 -8.47 -28.86 -44.04
N GLY A 11 -8.09 -27.69 -43.51
CA GLY A 11 -8.73 -26.96 -42.42
C GLY A 11 -8.04 -25.58 -42.25
N PRO A 12 -8.76 -24.49 -41.88
CA PRO A 12 -8.65 -23.22 -42.59
C PRO A 12 -7.69 -22.17 -41.99
N ARG A 13 -7.37 -21.23 -42.88
CA ARG A 13 -6.56 -20.01 -42.71
C ARG A 13 -7.19 -19.01 -41.73
N SER A 14 -6.34 -18.33 -40.97
CA SER A 14 -6.58 -16.96 -40.48
C SER A 14 -5.46 -16.06 -41.00
N ASP A 15 -5.84 -15.09 -41.83
CA ASP A 15 -4.98 -14.11 -42.47
C ASP A 15 -4.38 -13.13 -41.44
N VAL A 16 -3.04 -13.05 -41.39
CA VAL A 16 -2.31 -11.93 -40.79
C VAL A 16 -1.64 -11.16 -41.93
N GLY A 17 -2.27 -10.05 -42.30
CA GLY A 17 -1.79 -9.13 -43.33
C GLY A 17 -0.65 -8.24 -42.83
N ARG A 18 0.45 -8.24 -43.60
CA ARG A 18 1.67 -7.44 -43.49
C ARG A 18 1.44 -5.94 -43.72
N TRP A 19 2.22 -5.12 -43.00
CA TRP A 19 3.03 -3.99 -43.50
C TRP A 19 4.24 -3.93 -42.56
N GLY A 20 5.51 -3.96 -42.94
CA GLY A 20 6.22 -3.45 -44.12
C GLY A 20 7.44 -2.71 -43.56
N GLY A 21 8.60 -3.36 -43.53
CA GLY A 21 9.82 -2.86 -42.90
C GLY A 21 10.56 -1.81 -43.73
N ASN A 22 11.32 -0.97 -43.03
CA ASN A 22 12.48 -0.27 -43.58
C ASN A 22 13.59 -0.31 -42.51
N PRO A 23 14.86 -0.56 -42.87
CA PRO A 23 15.94 -0.77 -41.90
C PRO A 23 16.52 0.58 -41.44
N TRP A 24 16.54 0.83 -40.13
CA TRP A 24 17.23 1.98 -39.53
C TRP A 24 18.51 1.47 -38.84
N GLN A 25 19.67 2.00 -39.26
CA GLN A 25 20.98 1.74 -38.63
C GLN A 25 21.12 2.55 -37.34
N PRO A 26 21.75 2.00 -36.28
CA PRO A 26 22.04 2.77 -35.07
C PRO A 26 23.24 3.71 -35.28
N PRO A 27 23.20 4.96 -34.78
CA PRO A 27 24.38 5.81 -34.78
C PRO A 27 25.36 5.35 -33.69
N THR A 28 26.60 5.14 -34.11
CA THR A 28 27.78 4.97 -33.25
C THR A 28 28.07 6.26 -32.49
N THR A 29 28.02 6.23 -31.16
CA THR A 29 28.53 7.28 -30.28
C THR A 29 30.00 7.01 -29.93
N PRO A 30 30.90 8.00 -30.05
CA PRO A 30 32.31 7.84 -29.68
C PRO A 30 32.51 8.00 -28.16
N SER A 31 33.45 7.23 -27.63
CA SER A 31 33.92 7.28 -26.23
C SER A 31 34.45 8.67 -25.84
N PRO A 32 34.22 9.15 -24.61
CA PRO A 32 34.86 10.38 -24.13
C PRO A 32 36.29 10.09 -23.63
N GLU A 33 37.26 10.84 -24.13
CA GLU A 33 38.60 10.99 -23.56
C GLU A 33 38.55 11.73 -22.20
N PRO A 34 39.55 11.54 -21.32
CA PRO A 34 39.51 12.00 -19.94
C PRO A 34 39.90 13.49 -19.80
N GLU A 35 39.12 14.27 -19.05
CA GLU A 35 39.49 15.62 -18.63
C GLU A 35 40.31 15.63 -17.31
N PRO A 36 41.17 16.66 -17.10
CA PRO A 36 42.23 16.65 -16.09
C PRO A 36 41.76 17.07 -14.68
N GLU A 37 42.54 16.68 -13.66
CA GLU A 37 42.31 17.01 -12.24
C GLU A 37 42.20 18.54 -11.96
N PRO A 38 41.33 18.97 -11.03
CA PRO A 38 41.42 20.27 -10.43
C PRO A 38 42.10 20.25 -9.05
N ASP A 39 42.90 21.29 -8.87
CA ASP A 39 43.81 21.56 -7.77
C ASP A 39 43.12 21.86 -6.42
N ARG A 40 43.88 21.67 -5.35
CA ARG A 40 43.46 21.76 -3.94
C ARG A 40 43.12 23.19 -3.52
N ARG A 41 41.91 23.43 -2.98
CA ARG A 41 41.60 24.16 -1.71
C ARG A 41 40.11 24.51 -1.59
N SER A 42 39.37 23.79 -0.74
CA SER A 42 38.59 24.37 0.38
C SER A 42 37.90 23.26 1.17
N ARG A 43 38.14 23.26 2.48
CA ARG A 43 37.48 22.38 3.47
C ARG A 43 36.18 23.06 3.94
N ARG A 44 35.04 22.39 3.80
CA ARG A 44 33.93 22.28 4.79
C ARG A 44 32.71 21.57 4.18
N GLY A 45 32.16 20.60 4.91
CA GLY A 45 30.86 19.97 4.64
C GLY A 45 30.93 18.60 3.97
N GLY A 46 31.13 17.53 4.74
CA GLY A 46 30.94 16.17 4.25
C GLY A 46 29.47 15.92 3.94
N ARG A 47 29.15 15.56 2.69
CA ARG A 47 27.80 15.14 2.27
C ARG A 47 27.49 13.75 2.84
N SER A 48 26.24 13.53 3.24
CA SER A 48 25.76 12.24 3.76
C SER A 48 25.68 11.16 2.66
N PHE A 49 25.89 9.92 3.08
CA PHE A 49 25.94 8.69 2.28
C PHE A 49 24.69 8.45 1.40
N TRP A 50 23.52 8.96 1.79
CA TRP A 50 22.25 8.81 1.05
C TRP A 50 22.23 9.43 -0.35
N ALA A 51 23.14 10.36 -0.67
CA ALA A 51 23.26 10.90 -2.02
C ALA A 51 23.90 9.92 -3.03
N ARG A 52 24.44 8.77 -2.57
CA ARG A 52 25.12 7.79 -3.44
C ARG A 52 24.32 6.51 -3.70
N CYS A 53 23.30 6.20 -2.90
CA CYS A 53 22.49 4.98 -3.05
C CYS A 53 21.17 5.18 -3.82
N CYS A 54 20.79 6.43 -4.15
CA CYS A 54 19.68 6.73 -5.06
C CYS A 54 20.13 7.73 -6.12
N GLY A 55 20.39 7.26 -7.34
CA GLY A 55 20.60 8.13 -8.51
C GLY A 55 19.37 8.96 -8.92
N CYS A 56 18.23 8.83 -8.23
CA CYS A 56 16.95 9.42 -8.64
C CYS A 56 16.34 10.42 -7.62
N CYS A 57 17.00 10.73 -6.50
CA CYS A 57 16.42 11.56 -5.42
C CYS A 57 17.09 12.93 -5.20
N SER A 58 17.64 13.57 -6.24
CA SER A 58 18.23 14.92 -6.11
C SER A 58 17.76 15.88 -7.20
N CYS A 59 16.58 16.49 -7.02
CA CYS A 59 16.23 17.70 -7.76
C CYS A 59 17.07 18.87 -7.25
N ARG A 60 17.80 19.50 -8.18
CA ARG A 60 18.34 20.86 -8.02
C ARG A 60 17.16 21.82 -7.85
N ASN A 61 16.99 22.41 -6.67
CA ASN A 61 16.38 23.72 -6.55
C ASN A 61 17.51 24.75 -6.51
N THR A 62 17.61 25.56 -7.56
CA THR A 62 18.13 26.92 -7.44
C THR A 62 16.93 27.83 -7.22
N GLU A 63 16.90 28.41 -6.03
CA GLU A 63 16.14 29.60 -5.68
C GLU A 63 16.50 30.74 -6.63
N ASP A 64 15.52 31.56 -6.99
CA ASP A 64 15.63 33.02 -6.96
C ASP A 64 14.19 33.59 -6.97
N ASP A 65 13.75 34.00 -5.78
CA ASP A 65 12.64 34.93 -5.59
C ASP A 65 13.17 36.35 -5.82
N ASP A 66 12.58 37.11 -6.76
CA ASP A 66 12.45 38.55 -6.59
C ASP A 66 11.24 39.10 -7.37
N TRP A 67 10.16 39.37 -6.63
CA TRP A 67 9.01 40.15 -7.12
C TRP A 67 9.21 41.61 -6.70
N GLY A 68 9.64 42.44 -7.65
CA GLY A 68 9.52 43.89 -7.59
C GLY A 68 8.56 44.40 -8.67
N PRO A 69 7.54 45.23 -8.35
CA PRO A 69 6.61 45.79 -9.33
C PRO A 69 7.11 47.15 -9.88
N GLU A 70 6.42 47.63 -10.91
CA GLU A 70 6.55 48.93 -11.65
C GLU A 70 7.25 48.82 -13.02
N ARG A 71 6.83 49.47 -14.11
CA ARG A 71 5.70 50.37 -14.42
C ARG A 71 5.60 50.51 -15.94
N HIS A 72 4.38 50.72 -16.44
CA HIS A 72 4.15 51.47 -17.67
C HIS A 72 4.68 52.90 -17.52
N GLY A 73 5.35 53.40 -18.56
CA GLY A 73 5.75 54.80 -18.65
C GLY A 73 6.22 55.14 -20.05
N ASP A 74 5.26 55.50 -20.91
CA ASP A 74 5.53 56.34 -22.06
C ASP A 74 4.55 57.52 -22.02
N ARG A 75 5.05 58.70 -22.42
CA ARG A 75 4.45 60.05 -22.37
C ARG A 75 4.66 60.85 -21.08
N GLY A 76 5.52 61.85 -21.22
CA GLY A 76 5.89 62.80 -20.18
C GLY A 76 5.00 64.03 -20.06
N GLY A 77 5.38 64.87 -19.09
CA GLY A 77 5.32 66.31 -19.22
C GLY A 77 4.38 67.05 -18.26
N ARG A 78 5.02 67.65 -17.24
CA ARG A 78 4.68 68.92 -16.56
C ARG A 78 3.69 68.89 -15.39
N GLY A 79 4.15 69.47 -14.26
CA GLY A 79 3.28 70.32 -13.41
C GLY A 79 3.25 70.04 -11.90
N SER A 80 4.28 70.52 -11.19
CA SER A 80 4.26 71.19 -9.87
C SER A 80 3.18 70.91 -8.79
N GLY A 81 3.66 70.72 -7.55
CA GLY A 81 3.03 71.20 -6.30
C GLY A 81 2.65 70.09 -5.30
N SER A 82 3.44 69.80 -4.27
CA SER A 82 3.60 70.53 -2.99
C SER A 82 2.69 70.03 -1.84
N ARG A 83 3.37 69.54 -0.77
CA ARG A 83 3.02 69.44 0.67
C ARG A 83 2.16 68.26 1.12
N ASN A 84 2.71 67.29 1.87
CA ASN A 84 3.17 67.25 3.29
C ASN A 84 2.08 67.07 4.36
N ARG A 85 2.23 65.94 5.08
CA ARG A 85 2.09 65.72 6.54
C ARG A 85 0.70 65.43 7.15
N ARG A 86 0.56 64.15 7.55
CA ARG A 86 -0.06 63.57 8.79
C ARG A 86 0.39 64.30 10.10
N PRO A 87 0.04 63.89 11.36
CA PRO A 87 -0.82 62.79 11.88
C PRO A 87 -1.70 63.12 13.15
N ASP A 88 -2.45 62.10 13.65
CA ASP A 88 -2.74 61.67 15.07
C ASP A 88 -3.45 62.65 16.07
N SER A 89 -4.26 62.29 17.09
CA SER A 89 -4.72 61.04 17.75
C SER A 89 -5.72 61.33 18.92
N ARG A 90 -6.46 60.29 19.41
CA ARG A 90 -7.02 60.01 20.80
C ARG A 90 -8.08 60.96 21.42
N GLY A 91 -9.07 60.57 22.25
CA GLY A 91 -9.54 59.31 22.87
C GLY A 91 -10.63 59.55 23.97
N SER A 92 -11.33 58.47 24.43
CA SER A 92 -12.03 58.21 25.75
C SER A 92 -13.23 59.11 26.20
N ASP A 93 -14.27 58.72 26.98
CA ASP A 93 -14.52 57.57 27.87
C ASP A 93 -15.99 57.47 28.42
N SER A 94 -16.41 56.24 28.79
CA SER A 94 -17.28 55.79 29.94
C SER A 94 -18.78 56.15 30.15
N ARG A 95 -19.63 55.13 30.44
CA ARG A 95 -20.36 54.84 31.73
C ARG A 95 -21.58 53.87 31.61
N GLN A 96 -21.74 53.00 32.62
CA GLN A 96 -22.88 52.12 33.00
C GLN A 96 -23.63 52.72 34.25
N PRO A 97 -24.73 52.19 34.89
CA PRO A 97 -25.15 50.75 35.08
C PRO A 97 -26.69 50.40 35.24
N GLY A 98 -27.01 49.09 35.46
CA GLY A 98 -28.22 48.52 36.15
C GLY A 98 -29.30 47.82 35.27
N SER A 99 -30.14 46.82 35.64
CA SER A 99 -30.25 45.75 36.68
C SER A 99 -31.59 44.97 36.47
N ARG A 100 -31.62 43.63 36.72
CA ARG A 100 -32.78 42.67 36.91
C ARG A 100 -33.61 42.30 35.65
N ASP A 101 -34.15 41.09 35.43
CA ASP A 101 -34.70 40.05 36.33
C ASP A 101 -34.82 38.64 35.66
N SER A 102 -35.12 37.64 36.50
CA SER A 102 -35.20 36.16 36.35
C SER A 102 -36.18 35.50 35.33
N ARG A 103 -35.87 34.26 34.85
CA ARG A 103 -36.62 32.97 35.03
C ARG A 103 -36.17 31.82 34.10
N ARG A 104 -36.27 30.59 34.62
CA ARG A 104 -35.89 29.26 34.06
C ARG A 104 -37.12 28.55 33.38
N PRO A 105 -37.01 27.32 32.82
CA PRO A 105 -37.43 26.98 31.46
C PRO A 105 -38.77 26.21 31.36
N GLY A 106 -39.37 26.19 30.17
CA GLY A 106 -40.60 25.45 29.87
C GLY A 106 -40.48 24.58 28.61
N SER A 107 -40.77 23.29 28.81
CA SER A 107 -41.16 22.24 27.85
C SER A 107 -41.83 22.73 26.57
N ARG A 108 -41.49 22.11 25.42
CA ARG A 108 -42.43 21.97 24.31
C ARG A 108 -42.20 20.73 23.44
N ASP A 109 -43.28 19.97 23.39
CA ASP A 109 -43.63 18.83 22.56
C ASP A 109 -43.07 18.75 21.13
N SER A 110 -42.75 17.51 20.80
CA SER A 110 -42.60 16.93 19.48
C SER A 110 -43.75 17.26 18.51
N ARG A 111 -43.42 17.93 17.40
CA ARG A 111 -44.21 17.89 16.17
C ARG A 111 -43.28 17.54 14.99
N ARG A 112 -43.66 16.47 14.28
CA ARG A 112 -43.10 16.02 12.99
C ARG A 112 -42.96 17.21 12.01
N PRO A 113 -41.85 17.34 11.25
CA PRO A 113 -41.86 18.17 10.05
C PRO A 113 -42.48 17.37 8.91
N GLY A 114 -43.59 17.87 8.38
CA GLY A 114 -44.18 17.40 7.14
C GLY A 114 -43.28 17.73 5.95
N SER A 115 -43.15 16.75 5.07
CA SER A 115 -42.63 16.88 3.70
C SER A 115 -43.24 18.10 3.00
N ARG A 116 -42.40 19.10 2.70
CA ARG A 116 -42.69 20.12 1.71
C ARG A 116 -41.99 19.71 0.42
N GLY A 117 -42.78 19.24 -0.54
CA GLY A 117 -42.34 19.01 -1.91
C GLY A 117 -41.70 20.29 -2.47
N SER A 118 -40.42 20.17 -2.81
CA SER A 118 -39.69 21.20 -3.55
C SER A 118 -40.12 21.12 -5.01
N ALA A 119 -40.69 22.20 -5.53
CA ALA A 119 -40.99 22.33 -6.95
C ALA A 119 -39.68 22.26 -7.74
N VAL A 120 -39.64 21.32 -8.70
CA VAL A 120 -38.51 21.08 -9.59
C VAL A 120 -38.59 22.08 -10.74
N ASN A 121 -37.62 22.99 -10.84
CA ASN A 121 -37.46 23.84 -12.03
C ASN A 121 -36.74 23.03 -13.11
N ALA A 122 -37.44 22.81 -14.22
CA ALA A 122 -36.97 22.07 -15.38
C ALA A 122 -35.90 22.86 -16.16
N ALA A 123 -34.75 22.24 -16.36
CA ALA A 123 -33.81 22.61 -17.42
C ALA A 123 -33.71 21.41 -18.37
N GLY A 124 -34.38 21.52 -19.52
CA GLY A 124 -34.47 20.52 -20.57
C GLY A 124 -35.67 20.84 -21.47
N ASP A 125 -35.41 21.08 -22.75
CA ASP A 125 -36.27 21.68 -23.79
C ASP A 125 -37.53 20.87 -24.19
N GLY A 126 -38.35 20.51 -23.21
CA GLY A 126 -39.65 19.87 -23.42
C GLY A 126 -40.69 20.47 -22.50
N THR A 127 -41.64 21.22 -23.05
CA THR A 127 -42.83 21.66 -22.29
C THR A 127 -43.55 20.41 -21.79
N ILE A 128 -43.68 20.23 -20.47
CA ILE A 128 -44.47 19.14 -19.90
C ILE A 128 -45.91 19.31 -20.37
N ARG A 129 -46.41 18.36 -21.17
CA ARG A 129 -47.77 18.34 -21.72
C ARG A 129 -48.66 17.44 -20.89
N GLU A 130 -49.96 17.73 -20.94
CA GLU A 130 -50.98 16.88 -20.34
C GLU A 130 -50.91 15.46 -20.94
N GLY A 131 -51.06 14.44 -20.08
CA GLY A 131 -50.97 13.03 -20.48
C GLY A 131 -49.55 12.42 -20.47
N MET A 132 -48.49 13.24 -20.41
CA MET A 132 -47.12 12.73 -20.31
C MET A 132 -46.90 11.98 -18.99
N LEU A 133 -46.19 10.84 -19.06
CA LEU A 133 -45.72 10.15 -17.87
C LEU A 133 -44.47 10.86 -17.33
N VAL A 134 -44.62 11.63 -16.26
CA VAL A 134 -43.53 12.41 -15.65
C VAL A 134 -43.12 11.74 -14.35
N VAL A 135 -41.81 11.58 -14.14
CA VAL A 135 -41.27 11.14 -12.84
C VAL A 135 -41.20 12.36 -11.93
N THR A 136 -41.98 12.36 -10.85
CA THR A 136 -42.06 13.45 -9.87
C THR A 136 -41.09 13.26 -8.70
N GLY A 137 -40.59 12.03 -8.51
CA GLY A 137 -39.56 11.72 -7.52
C GLY A 137 -39.07 10.28 -7.62
N VAL A 138 -37.96 10.01 -6.94
CA VAL A 138 -37.34 8.69 -6.86
C VAL A 138 -37.01 8.41 -5.40
N ASP A 139 -37.35 7.22 -4.93
CA ASP A 139 -36.86 6.67 -3.67
C ASP A 139 -35.96 5.47 -3.98
N LEU A 140 -34.67 5.65 -3.74
CA LEU A 140 -33.63 4.62 -3.92
C LEU A 140 -33.51 3.68 -2.72
N LEU A 141 -34.29 3.89 -1.65
CA LEU A 141 -34.17 3.17 -0.39
C LEU A 141 -32.71 3.15 0.09
N SER A 142 -32.10 4.33 0.12
CA SER A 142 -30.64 4.52 0.24
C SER A 142 -30.15 4.66 1.67
N SER A 143 -31.04 4.77 2.67
CA SER A 143 -30.59 4.96 4.05
C SER A 143 -29.81 3.75 4.54
N ARG A 144 -28.88 3.96 5.47
CA ARG A 144 -28.09 2.88 6.10
C ARG A 144 -28.97 1.79 6.73
N SER A 145 -30.15 2.16 7.23
CA SER A 145 -31.12 1.22 7.79
C SER A 145 -32.04 0.55 6.78
N ASP A 146 -32.04 0.99 5.52
CA ASP A 146 -32.88 0.39 4.49
C ASP A 146 -32.38 -0.98 4.04
N GLN A 147 -33.24 -1.72 3.35
CA GLN A 147 -32.94 -3.08 2.93
C GLN A 147 -31.79 -3.13 1.92
N ASN A 148 -31.71 -2.17 0.98
CA ASN A 148 -30.67 -2.19 -0.05
C ASN A 148 -29.26 -2.12 0.56
N ARG A 149 -28.98 -1.16 1.45
CA ARG A 149 -27.65 -1.03 2.06
C ARG A 149 -27.27 -2.24 2.91
N ARG A 150 -28.23 -2.78 3.68
CA ARG A 150 -28.02 -3.98 4.52
C ARG A 150 -27.79 -5.25 3.71
N GLU A 151 -28.59 -5.50 2.67
CA GLU A 151 -28.43 -6.68 1.81
C GLU A 151 -27.14 -6.62 0.98
N HIS A 152 -26.70 -5.41 0.60
CA HIS A 152 -25.45 -5.23 -0.15
C HIS A 152 -24.20 -5.13 0.75
N HIS A 153 -24.35 -5.24 2.08
CA HIS A 153 -23.23 -5.10 3.03
C HIS A 153 -22.47 -3.79 2.84
N THR A 154 -23.22 -2.68 2.75
CA THR A 154 -22.71 -1.32 2.60
C THR A 154 -23.31 -0.37 3.63
N ASP A 155 -24.07 -0.86 4.60
CA ASP A 155 -24.74 -0.05 5.63
C ASP A 155 -23.79 0.62 6.64
N GLU A 156 -22.54 0.18 6.72
CA GLU A 156 -21.53 0.82 7.59
C GLU A 156 -20.99 2.14 7.02
N PHE A 157 -20.92 2.29 5.70
CA PHE A 157 -20.44 3.52 5.05
C PHE A 157 -21.26 4.75 5.51
N GLU A 158 -20.59 5.78 6.00
CA GLU A 158 -21.18 7.03 6.50
C GLU A 158 -21.65 7.96 5.36
N TYR A 159 -22.51 7.45 4.46
CA TYR A 159 -23.01 8.13 3.26
C TYR A 159 -24.54 8.04 3.17
N ASP A 160 -25.17 9.12 2.70
CA ASP A 160 -26.62 9.20 2.46
C ASP A 160 -27.01 8.63 1.08
N GLU A 161 -26.09 8.68 0.11
CA GLU A 161 -26.27 8.14 -1.24
C GLU A 161 -26.38 6.61 -1.25
N LEU A 162 -26.98 6.05 -2.30
CA LEU A 162 -27.07 4.60 -2.45
C LEU A 162 -25.69 4.03 -2.80
N ILE A 163 -25.21 3.07 -2.00
CA ILE A 163 -23.99 2.31 -2.26
C ILE A 163 -24.36 0.85 -2.45
N LEU A 164 -24.04 0.31 -3.62
CA LEU A 164 -24.34 -1.06 -4.03
C LEU A 164 -23.06 -1.84 -4.30
N ARG A 165 -23.20 -3.16 -4.33
CA ARG A 165 -22.23 -4.09 -4.89
C ARG A 165 -22.77 -4.68 -6.19
N ARG A 166 -21.92 -4.78 -7.20
CA ARG A 166 -22.29 -5.27 -8.54
C ARG A 166 -22.77 -6.74 -8.51
N GLY A 167 -23.50 -7.18 -9.53
CA GLY A 167 -24.06 -8.55 -9.61
C GLY A 167 -25.19 -8.87 -8.64
N GLN A 168 -25.61 -7.93 -7.79
CA GLN A 168 -26.71 -8.12 -6.84
C GLN A 168 -27.86 -7.14 -7.15
N PRO A 169 -29.13 -7.58 -7.03
CA PRO A 169 -30.27 -6.72 -7.27
C PRO A 169 -30.62 -5.82 -6.08
N PHE A 170 -31.12 -4.62 -6.39
CA PHE A 170 -31.65 -3.66 -5.43
C PHE A 170 -33.07 -3.22 -5.80
N GLN A 171 -33.75 -2.56 -4.88
CA GLN A 171 -35.13 -2.09 -5.05
C GLN A 171 -35.18 -0.56 -5.14
N MET A 172 -36.15 -0.03 -5.89
CA MET A 172 -36.42 1.41 -5.91
C MET A 172 -37.91 1.68 -6.18
N VAL A 173 -38.37 2.88 -5.84
CA VAL A 173 -39.74 3.34 -6.11
C VAL A 173 -39.70 4.60 -6.95
N LEU A 174 -40.46 4.61 -8.05
CA LEU A 174 -40.70 5.81 -8.84
C LEU A 174 -42.05 6.42 -8.45
N PHE A 175 -42.05 7.72 -8.22
CA PHE A 175 -43.27 8.52 -8.08
C PHE A 175 -43.58 9.17 -9.42
N LEU A 176 -44.81 8.99 -9.91
CA LEU A 176 -45.23 9.33 -11.26
C LEU A 176 -46.35 10.37 -11.23
N SER A 177 -46.51 11.16 -12.30
CA SER A 177 -47.62 12.12 -12.45
C SER A 177 -48.99 11.43 -12.61
N ARG A 178 -49.00 10.22 -13.18
CA ARG A 178 -50.18 9.37 -13.41
C ARG A 178 -49.81 7.89 -13.26
N PRO A 179 -50.81 6.99 -13.16
CA PRO A 179 -50.54 5.56 -13.15
C PRO A 179 -49.73 5.07 -14.36
N TYR A 180 -48.86 4.09 -14.12
CA TYR A 180 -48.05 3.42 -15.14
C TYR A 180 -48.92 2.46 -15.96
N GLU A 181 -48.89 2.61 -17.29
CA GLU A 181 -49.62 1.79 -18.25
C GLU A 181 -48.66 0.93 -19.09
N SER A 182 -49.16 -0.16 -19.69
CA SER A 182 -48.32 -1.06 -20.50
C SER A 182 -47.77 -0.43 -21.79
N SER A 183 -48.40 0.66 -22.25
CA SER A 183 -47.95 1.49 -23.38
C SER A 183 -46.77 2.39 -22.99
N ASP A 184 -46.54 2.62 -21.70
CA ASP A 184 -45.46 3.48 -21.22
C ASP A 184 -44.11 2.77 -21.28
N HIS A 185 -43.11 3.50 -21.77
CA HIS A 185 -41.73 3.06 -21.77
C HIS A 185 -40.94 3.83 -20.72
N VAL A 186 -40.40 3.10 -19.74
CA VAL A 186 -39.51 3.66 -18.72
C VAL A 186 -38.13 3.06 -18.93
N THR A 187 -37.11 3.91 -18.91
CA THR A 187 -35.71 3.53 -19.07
C THR A 187 -34.90 4.16 -17.96
N LEU A 188 -34.14 3.36 -17.23
CA LEU A 188 -33.15 3.85 -16.26
C LEU A 188 -31.82 4.05 -16.98
N GLU A 189 -31.13 5.15 -16.71
CA GLU A 189 -29.82 5.41 -17.27
C GLU A 189 -28.80 5.71 -16.17
N LEU A 190 -27.65 5.02 -16.22
CA LEU A 190 -26.49 5.30 -15.39
C LEU A 190 -25.34 5.78 -16.29
N CYS A 191 -24.75 6.92 -15.93
CA CYS A 191 -23.63 7.51 -16.65
C CYS A 191 -22.44 7.72 -15.73
N ILE A 192 -21.23 7.44 -16.21
CA ILE A 192 -20.00 7.71 -15.48
C ILE A 192 -18.92 8.28 -16.40
N GLY A 193 -18.16 9.25 -15.89
CA GLY A 193 -17.12 9.95 -16.62
C GLY A 193 -17.64 11.03 -17.58
N ASN A 194 -16.71 11.75 -18.20
CA ASN A 194 -17.03 12.95 -18.99
C ASN A 194 -17.68 12.64 -20.35
N ASN A 195 -17.37 11.48 -20.93
CA ASN A 195 -17.92 11.01 -22.22
C ASN A 195 -18.45 9.57 -22.07
N PRO A 196 -19.66 9.40 -21.51
CA PRO A 196 -20.28 8.08 -21.35
C PRO A 196 -20.57 7.41 -22.70
N GLU A 197 -20.24 6.12 -22.83
CA GLU A 197 -20.42 5.33 -24.04
C GLU A 197 -20.95 3.93 -23.71
N VAL A 198 -21.98 3.48 -24.43
CA VAL A 198 -22.60 2.16 -24.24
C VAL A 198 -21.58 1.04 -24.48
N GLY A 199 -20.78 1.14 -25.54
CA GLY A 199 -19.79 0.12 -25.90
C GLY A 199 -18.65 -0.05 -24.88
N LYS A 200 -18.47 0.92 -23.99
CA LYS A 200 -17.47 0.89 -22.90
C LYS A 200 -18.10 0.59 -21.54
N GLY A 201 -19.41 0.39 -21.47
CA GLY A 201 -20.15 0.20 -20.23
C GLY A 201 -20.27 1.45 -19.35
N THR A 202 -19.84 2.62 -19.81
CA THR A 202 -19.89 3.88 -19.05
C THR A 202 -21.21 4.64 -19.21
N HIS A 203 -22.02 4.27 -20.22
CA HIS A 203 -23.44 4.63 -20.32
C HIS A 203 -24.27 3.35 -20.30
N VAL A 204 -24.93 3.08 -19.19
CA VAL A 204 -25.80 1.91 -18.99
C VAL A 204 -27.25 2.33 -19.20
N ILE A 205 -27.93 1.68 -20.14
CA ILE A 205 -29.34 1.95 -20.46
C ILE A 205 -30.15 0.70 -20.13
N ILE A 206 -31.13 0.83 -19.23
CA ILE A 206 -31.90 -0.29 -18.67
C ILE A 206 -33.39 -0.07 -18.93
N PRO A 207 -33.94 -0.64 -20.01
CA PRO A 207 -35.38 -0.62 -20.23
C PRO A 207 -36.12 -1.41 -19.14
N VAL A 208 -37.16 -0.82 -18.57
CA VAL A 208 -38.00 -1.48 -17.55
C VAL A 208 -38.94 -2.49 -18.23
N GLY A 209 -39.03 -3.70 -17.68
CA GLY A 209 -39.93 -4.76 -18.16
C GLY A 209 -39.43 -5.55 -19.38
N LYS A 210 -38.29 -5.17 -19.95
CA LYS A 210 -37.59 -5.91 -21.01
C LYS A 210 -36.22 -6.33 -20.48
N GLY A 211 -35.95 -7.62 -20.35
CA GLY A 211 -34.66 -8.13 -19.86
C GLY A 211 -34.20 -9.36 -20.64
N GLY A 212 -32.96 -9.32 -21.13
CA GLY A 212 -32.23 -10.48 -21.65
C GLY A 212 -31.56 -11.30 -20.54
N SER A 213 -30.92 -12.41 -20.92
CA SER A 213 -30.13 -13.25 -20.02
C SER A 213 -28.75 -12.63 -19.70
N GLY A 214 -28.39 -12.48 -18.42
CA GLY A 214 -27.00 -12.33 -17.97
C GLY A 214 -26.44 -10.92 -17.73
N GLY A 215 -27.28 -9.89 -17.55
CA GLY A 215 -26.79 -8.51 -17.36
C GLY A 215 -27.77 -7.57 -16.65
N TRP A 216 -27.58 -6.26 -16.87
CA TRP A 216 -28.44 -5.20 -16.33
C TRP A 216 -29.90 -5.41 -16.74
N LYS A 217 -30.83 -5.41 -15.77
CA LYS A 217 -32.27 -5.54 -16.02
C LYS A 217 -33.09 -4.86 -14.94
N ALA A 218 -34.23 -4.28 -15.32
CA ALA A 218 -35.19 -3.69 -14.38
C ALA A 218 -36.56 -4.36 -14.55
N GLN A 219 -37.12 -4.84 -13.44
CA GLN A 219 -38.41 -5.53 -13.41
C GLN A 219 -39.41 -4.76 -12.57
N VAL A 220 -40.63 -4.61 -13.07
CA VAL A 220 -41.75 -4.08 -12.27
C VAL A 220 -42.16 -5.14 -11.27
N THR A 221 -42.05 -4.83 -9.97
CA THR A 221 -42.50 -5.73 -8.90
C THR A 221 -43.91 -5.38 -8.42
N LYS A 222 -44.28 -4.09 -8.48
CA LYS A 222 -45.61 -3.61 -8.13
C LYS A 222 -45.90 -2.29 -8.86
N SER A 223 -47.11 -2.15 -9.39
CA SER A 223 -47.66 -0.87 -9.87
C SER A 223 -48.94 -0.57 -9.10
N SER A 224 -49.02 0.57 -8.43
CA SER A 224 -50.15 0.93 -7.58
C SER A 224 -50.36 2.44 -7.55
N GLY A 225 -51.46 2.91 -8.13
CA GLY A 225 -51.71 4.35 -8.25
C GLY A 225 -50.58 5.03 -9.03
N GLN A 226 -49.98 6.06 -8.46
CA GLN A 226 -48.86 6.82 -9.03
C GLN A 226 -47.47 6.27 -8.65
N ASN A 227 -47.41 5.08 -8.04
CA ASN A 227 -46.15 4.49 -7.59
C ASN A 227 -45.80 3.26 -8.42
N LEU A 228 -44.55 3.21 -8.90
CA LEU A 228 -43.99 2.07 -9.62
C LEU A 228 -42.77 1.53 -8.89
N ASN A 229 -42.89 0.32 -8.34
CA ASN A 229 -41.81 -0.35 -7.64
C ASN A 229 -41.01 -1.20 -8.63
N LEU A 230 -39.69 -1.05 -8.59
CA LEU A 230 -38.77 -1.73 -9.46
C LEU A 230 -37.79 -2.60 -8.66
N ARG A 231 -37.41 -3.74 -9.25
CA ARG A 231 -36.23 -4.51 -8.85
C ARG A 231 -35.21 -4.44 -9.98
N VAL A 232 -34.07 -3.81 -9.71
CA VAL A 232 -33.01 -3.57 -10.68
C VAL A 232 -31.86 -4.53 -10.38
N HIS A 233 -31.39 -5.27 -11.38
CA HIS A 233 -30.24 -6.14 -11.26
C HIS A 233 -29.05 -5.47 -11.92
N THR A 234 -27.94 -5.40 -11.20
CA THR A 234 -26.65 -4.92 -11.71
C THR A 234 -25.91 -6.08 -12.39
N SER A 235 -25.09 -5.79 -13.40
CA SER A 235 -24.20 -6.81 -14.00
C SER A 235 -23.08 -7.19 -13.00
N PRO A 236 -22.68 -8.47 -12.87
CA PRO A 236 -21.51 -8.86 -12.06
C PRO A 236 -20.19 -8.32 -12.64
N ASN A 237 -20.19 -7.89 -13.90
CA ASN A 237 -19.05 -7.25 -14.56
C ASN A 237 -19.18 -5.73 -14.65
N ALA A 238 -20.11 -5.12 -13.90
CA ALA A 238 -20.28 -3.67 -13.91
C ALA A 238 -18.98 -2.95 -13.47
N ILE A 239 -18.75 -1.80 -14.08
CA ILE A 239 -17.72 -0.85 -13.67
C ILE A 239 -18.01 -0.38 -12.24
N ILE A 240 -16.96 -0.29 -11.41
CA ILE A 240 -17.08 0.35 -10.10
C ILE A 240 -16.91 1.87 -10.19
N GLY A 241 -17.55 2.61 -9.29
CA GLY A 241 -17.46 4.07 -9.23
C GLY A 241 -18.77 4.75 -8.84
N LYS A 242 -18.77 6.08 -8.94
CA LYS A 242 -19.94 6.93 -8.68
C LYS A 242 -20.65 7.25 -10.00
N PHE A 243 -21.87 6.77 -10.15
CA PHE A 243 -22.69 6.96 -11.35
C PHE A 243 -23.69 8.08 -11.16
N GLN A 244 -23.82 8.93 -12.17
CA GLN A 244 -24.97 9.80 -12.34
C GLN A 244 -26.17 8.96 -12.76
N PHE A 245 -27.31 9.17 -12.10
CA PHE A 245 -28.54 8.43 -12.36
C PHE A 245 -29.62 9.35 -12.93
N THR A 246 -30.29 8.92 -13.98
CA THR A 246 -31.46 9.59 -14.54
C THR A 246 -32.48 8.56 -15.05
N ILE A 247 -33.70 9.03 -15.32
CA ILE A 247 -34.80 8.22 -15.82
C ILE A 247 -35.38 8.91 -17.03
N ARG A 248 -35.59 8.15 -18.09
CA ARG A 248 -36.35 8.57 -19.26
C ARG A 248 -37.68 7.86 -19.33
N THR A 249 -38.72 8.61 -19.66
CA THR A 249 -40.05 8.08 -19.95
C THR A 249 -40.46 8.47 -21.36
N ARG A 250 -41.14 7.57 -22.05
CA ARG A 250 -41.73 7.78 -23.37
C ARG A 250 -43.12 7.21 -23.40
N CYS A 251 -44.07 8.02 -23.86
CA CYS A 251 -45.46 7.64 -24.08
C CYS A 251 -46.00 8.40 -25.31
N GLU A 252 -47.24 8.15 -25.72
CA GLU A 252 -47.85 8.84 -26.86
C GLU A 252 -47.90 10.36 -26.70
N ALA A 253 -48.05 10.85 -25.46
CA ALA A 253 -48.10 12.28 -25.16
C ALA A 253 -46.73 12.99 -25.22
N GLY A 254 -45.62 12.23 -25.22
CA GLY A 254 -44.27 12.77 -25.35
C GLY A 254 -43.20 12.03 -24.54
N ASP A 255 -41.97 12.54 -24.65
CA ASP A 255 -40.78 12.08 -23.94
C ASP A 255 -40.45 13.00 -22.76
N PHE A 256 -40.06 12.43 -21.62
CA PHE A 256 -39.57 13.17 -20.46
C PHE A 256 -38.26 12.57 -19.95
N GLN A 257 -37.37 13.43 -19.45
CA GLN A 257 -36.14 13.04 -18.78
C GLN A 257 -36.09 13.71 -17.40
N LEU A 258 -35.85 12.90 -16.37
CA LEU A 258 -35.66 13.39 -15.01
C LEU A 258 -34.39 14.26 -14.96
N PRO A 259 -34.48 15.53 -14.52
CA PRO A 259 -33.29 16.37 -14.33
C PRO A 259 -32.30 15.70 -13.40
N PHE A 260 -31.00 15.92 -13.65
CA PHE A 260 -29.96 15.40 -12.78
C PHE A 260 -30.09 15.97 -11.36
N ASP A 261 -29.98 15.08 -10.37
CA ASP A 261 -29.96 15.40 -8.95
C ASP A 261 -28.82 14.61 -8.29
N PRO A 262 -27.83 15.27 -7.69
CA PRO A 262 -26.72 14.61 -7.01
C PRO A 262 -27.17 13.61 -5.93
N ARG A 263 -28.34 13.83 -5.32
CA ARG A 263 -28.89 12.91 -4.29
C ARG A 263 -29.28 11.54 -4.83
N ASN A 264 -29.42 11.43 -6.16
CA ASN A 264 -29.73 10.19 -6.84
C ASN A 264 -28.47 9.48 -7.37
N GLU A 265 -27.27 10.01 -7.14
CA GLU A 265 -26.04 9.32 -7.54
C GLU A 265 -25.92 7.97 -6.83
N ILE A 266 -25.37 6.99 -7.55
CA ILE A 266 -25.26 5.59 -7.07
C ILE A 266 -23.80 5.18 -7.13
N TYR A 267 -23.26 4.74 -5.99
CA TYR A 267 -21.96 4.09 -5.94
C TYR A 267 -22.13 2.60 -6.22
N ILE A 268 -21.26 2.04 -7.06
CA ILE A 268 -21.18 0.60 -7.33
C ILE A 268 -19.78 0.13 -6.99
N LEU A 269 -19.69 -0.91 -6.16
CA LEU A 269 -18.46 -1.53 -5.69
C LEU A 269 -18.32 -2.97 -6.21
N PHE A 270 -17.14 -3.55 -6.04
CA PHE A 270 -16.92 -4.98 -6.23
C PHE A 270 -17.76 -5.80 -5.24
N ASN A 271 -18.09 -7.05 -5.60
CA ASN A 271 -18.98 -7.90 -4.82
C ASN A 271 -18.36 -9.25 -4.39
N PRO A 272 -17.73 -9.31 -3.22
CA PRO A 272 -17.25 -10.56 -2.61
C PRO A 272 -18.35 -11.58 -2.29
N TRP A 273 -19.62 -11.18 -2.28
CA TRP A 273 -20.77 -12.07 -2.02
C TRP A 273 -21.40 -12.66 -3.28
N CYS A 274 -21.01 -12.19 -4.48
CA CYS A 274 -21.59 -12.65 -5.75
C CYS A 274 -20.71 -13.73 -6.39
N PRO A 275 -21.17 -15.00 -6.54
CA PRO A 275 -20.37 -16.09 -7.14
C PRO A 275 -19.90 -15.85 -8.58
N GLU A 276 -20.63 -15.00 -9.31
CA GLU A 276 -20.30 -14.59 -10.68
C GLU A 276 -19.26 -13.48 -10.75
N ASP A 277 -19.00 -12.79 -9.63
CA ASP A 277 -17.95 -11.78 -9.53
C ASP A 277 -16.57 -12.47 -9.40
N ILE A 278 -15.58 -11.90 -10.05
CA ILE A 278 -14.19 -12.37 -10.01
C ILE A 278 -13.51 -12.12 -8.67
N VAL A 279 -14.08 -11.28 -7.80
CA VAL A 279 -13.62 -11.10 -6.41
C VAL A 279 -14.40 -11.95 -5.38
N TYR A 280 -15.22 -12.90 -5.84
CA TYR A 280 -16.03 -13.74 -4.95
C TYR A 280 -15.21 -14.45 -3.88
N VAL A 281 -15.67 -14.36 -2.64
CA VAL A 281 -15.14 -15.09 -1.47
C VAL A 281 -16.26 -15.98 -0.94
N ASP A 282 -16.04 -17.29 -0.93
CA ASP A 282 -17.01 -18.30 -0.50
C ASP A 282 -17.09 -18.47 1.02
N HIS A 283 -16.10 -17.97 1.74
CA HIS A 283 -16.00 -18.02 3.20
C HIS A 283 -16.55 -16.73 3.86
N GLU A 284 -17.58 -16.86 4.71
CA GLU A 284 -18.21 -15.72 5.38
C GLU A 284 -17.29 -15.01 6.37
N ASP A 285 -16.55 -15.76 7.17
CA ASP A 285 -15.56 -15.26 8.11
C ASP A 285 -14.43 -14.48 7.42
N TRP A 286 -14.05 -14.88 6.20
CA TRP A 286 -13.11 -14.13 5.37
C TRP A 286 -13.70 -12.82 4.87
N ARG A 287 -14.98 -12.79 4.50
CA ARG A 287 -15.66 -11.53 4.11
C ARG A 287 -15.75 -10.57 5.29
N GLN A 288 -16.05 -11.08 6.48
CA GLN A 288 -16.05 -10.29 7.71
C GLN A 288 -14.65 -9.72 8.00
N GLU A 289 -13.59 -10.53 7.96
CA GLU A 289 -12.24 -10.07 8.30
C GLU A 289 -11.55 -9.24 7.21
N TYR A 290 -11.70 -9.62 5.95
CA TYR A 290 -10.90 -9.09 4.85
C TYR A 290 -11.62 -8.03 4.00
N VAL A 291 -12.92 -7.81 4.24
CA VAL A 291 -13.71 -6.74 3.59
C VAL A 291 -14.30 -5.79 4.63
N LEU A 292 -14.99 -6.32 5.64
CA LEU A 292 -15.79 -5.50 6.56
C LEU A 292 -15.03 -5.00 7.80
N ASN A 293 -14.02 -5.73 8.28
CA ASN A 293 -13.28 -5.31 9.46
C ASN A 293 -12.44 -4.04 9.17
N GLU A 294 -12.60 -2.99 9.98
CA GLU A 294 -11.86 -1.73 9.87
C GLU A 294 -10.61 -1.66 10.76
N SER A 295 -10.41 -2.67 11.62
CA SER A 295 -9.29 -2.74 12.55
C SER A 295 -8.28 -3.81 12.16
N GLY A 296 -7.05 -3.37 11.87
CA GLY A 296 -5.94 -4.23 11.46
C GLY A 296 -4.87 -4.42 12.53
N ARG A 297 -4.03 -5.43 12.31
CA ARG A 297 -2.76 -5.65 13.01
C ARG A 297 -1.65 -5.80 11.99
N ILE A 298 -0.64 -4.96 12.09
CA ILE A 298 0.56 -5.01 11.25
C ILE A 298 1.76 -5.36 12.13
N TYR A 299 2.53 -6.35 11.68
CA TYR A 299 3.66 -6.87 12.42
C TYR A 299 4.97 -6.29 11.90
N TYR A 300 5.94 -6.12 12.80
CA TYR A 300 7.24 -5.53 12.51
C TYR A 300 8.33 -6.12 13.40
N GLY A 301 9.58 -5.70 13.22
CA GLY A 301 10.72 -6.15 14.03
C GLY A 301 11.50 -7.27 13.36
N THR A 302 11.74 -8.38 14.06
CA THR A 302 12.46 -9.56 13.55
C THR A 302 11.66 -10.82 13.86
N GLU A 303 11.97 -11.93 13.20
CA GLU A 303 11.35 -13.25 13.44
C GLU A 303 11.40 -13.69 14.92
N ALA A 304 12.48 -13.35 15.63
CA ALA A 304 12.68 -13.69 17.04
C ALA A 304 11.99 -12.70 17.98
N GLN A 305 11.78 -11.45 17.56
CA GLN A 305 11.25 -10.37 18.40
C GLN A 305 10.20 -9.54 17.66
N ILE A 306 9.07 -10.19 17.38
CA ILE A 306 7.95 -9.61 16.63
C ILE A 306 7.26 -8.53 17.47
N GLY A 307 7.18 -7.32 16.93
CA GLY A 307 6.31 -6.24 17.41
C GLY A 307 5.01 -6.20 16.62
N GLU A 308 3.98 -5.61 17.21
CA GLU A 308 2.67 -5.42 16.59
C GLU A 308 2.22 -3.96 16.69
N ARG A 309 1.48 -3.51 15.69
CA ARG A 309 0.80 -2.21 15.66
C ARG A 309 -0.65 -2.43 15.28
N THR A 310 -1.55 -1.79 16.01
CA THR A 310 -2.93 -1.64 15.55
C THR A 310 -2.95 -0.61 14.43
N TRP A 311 -3.75 -0.85 13.40
CA TRP A 311 -3.95 0.08 12.29
C TRP A 311 -5.44 0.31 12.07
N ASN A 312 -5.87 1.56 12.06
CA ASN A 312 -7.23 1.93 11.69
C ASN A 312 -7.34 2.04 10.16
N TYR A 313 -7.98 1.08 9.51
CA TYR A 313 -8.28 1.20 8.08
C TYR A 313 -9.35 2.27 7.85
N GLY A 314 -10.45 2.22 8.61
CA GLY A 314 -11.52 3.21 8.57
C GLY A 314 -12.14 3.39 7.18
N GLN A 315 -12.32 2.30 6.42
CA GLN A 315 -12.82 2.36 5.05
C GLN A 315 -14.26 2.89 4.94
N PHE A 316 -15.02 2.92 6.03
CA PHE A 316 -16.42 3.38 6.05
C PHE A 316 -16.59 4.86 6.46
N ASP A 317 -15.53 5.50 6.97
CA ASP A 317 -15.54 6.91 7.34
C ASP A 317 -15.90 7.79 6.12
N HIS A 318 -16.74 8.80 6.36
CA HIS A 318 -17.19 9.71 5.30
C HIS A 318 -16.00 10.37 4.57
N GLY A 319 -15.99 10.27 3.23
CA GLY A 319 -14.97 10.83 2.34
C GLY A 319 -13.87 9.82 1.95
N VAL A 320 -13.74 8.69 2.65
CA VAL A 320 -12.72 7.68 2.33
C VAL A 320 -13.03 6.99 1.00
N LEU A 321 -14.30 6.65 0.74
CA LEU A 321 -14.71 6.08 -0.56
C LEU A 321 -14.45 7.04 -1.71
N ASP A 322 -14.73 8.33 -1.53
CA ASP A 322 -14.43 9.34 -2.54
C ASP A 322 -12.91 9.50 -2.76
N ALA A 323 -12.10 9.43 -1.70
CA ALA A 323 -10.64 9.42 -1.82
C ALA A 323 -10.15 8.22 -2.63
N CYS A 324 -10.74 7.03 -2.42
CA CYS A 324 -10.41 5.82 -3.18
C CYS A 324 -10.75 5.96 -4.67
N LEU A 325 -11.90 6.53 -5.01
CA LEU A 325 -12.27 6.78 -6.40
C LEU A 325 -11.42 7.90 -7.03
N TYR A 326 -11.10 8.94 -6.25
CA TYR A 326 -10.22 10.03 -6.67
C TYR A 326 -8.81 9.54 -7.02
N ILE A 327 -8.29 8.52 -6.34
CA ILE A 327 -7.01 7.88 -6.70
C ILE A 327 -7.05 7.35 -8.15
N LEU A 328 -8.13 6.67 -8.55
CA LEU A 328 -8.31 6.15 -9.90
C LEU A 328 -8.44 7.28 -10.93
N ASP A 329 -9.16 8.36 -10.57
CA ASP A 329 -9.32 9.55 -11.40
C ASP A 329 -8.00 10.28 -11.61
N ARG A 330 -7.22 10.43 -10.53
CA ARG A 330 -5.94 11.15 -10.53
C ARG A 330 -4.91 10.47 -11.42
N ARG A 331 -4.91 9.13 -11.45
CA ARG A 331 -4.09 8.37 -12.41
C ARG A 331 -4.51 8.59 -13.87
N GLY A 332 -5.76 8.97 -14.10
CA GLY A 332 -6.39 8.96 -15.41
C GLY A 332 -6.83 7.56 -15.85
N MET A 333 -7.12 6.65 -14.91
CA MET A 333 -7.57 5.29 -15.24
C MET A 333 -8.90 5.36 -16.02
N PRO A 334 -8.97 4.81 -17.25
CA PRO A 334 -10.20 4.81 -18.03
C PRO A 334 -11.33 4.09 -17.29
N TYR A 335 -12.50 4.72 -17.21
CA TYR A 335 -13.66 4.16 -16.50
C TYR A 335 -14.04 2.75 -16.99
N GLY A 336 -13.94 2.48 -18.30
CA GLY A 336 -14.20 1.16 -18.88
C GLY A 336 -13.30 0.04 -18.32
N GLY A 337 -12.12 0.37 -17.81
CA GLY A 337 -11.20 -0.59 -17.20
C GLY A 337 -11.44 -0.82 -15.70
N ARG A 338 -12.29 -0.02 -15.04
CA ARG A 338 -12.52 -0.11 -13.59
C ARG A 338 -13.40 -1.31 -13.20
N GLY A 339 -13.92 -2.08 -14.16
CA GLY A 339 -14.58 -3.35 -13.89
C GLY A 339 -13.62 -4.51 -13.58
N ASP A 340 -12.32 -4.34 -13.83
CA ASP A 340 -11.31 -5.38 -13.66
C ASP A 340 -10.46 -5.14 -12.40
N PRO A 341 -10.55 -5.98 -11.34
CA PRO A 341 -9.78 -5.85 -10.12
C PRO A 341 -8.28 -6.06 -10.36
N VAL A 342 -7.85 -6.78 -11.41
CA VAL A 342 -6.42 -6.94 -11.74
C VAL A 342 -5.84 -5.57 -12.13
N SER A 343 -6.53 -4.88 -13.05
CA SER A 343 -6.15 -3.53 -13.47
C SER A 343 -6.29 -2.52 -12.32
N VAL A 344 -7.37 -2.58 -11.54
CA VAL A 344 -7.59 -1.68 -10.39
C VAL A 344 -6.50 -1.87 -9.34
N SER A 345 -6.20 -3.09 -8.91
CA SER A 345 -5.19 -3.33 -7.87
C SER A 345 -3.80 -2.87 -8.30
N ARG A 346 -3.46 -3.05 -9.58
CA ARG A 346 -2.20 -2.56 -10.15
C ARG A 346 -2.12 -1.04 -10.20
N VAL A 347 -3.22 -0.35 -10.53
CA VAL A 347 -3.29 1.11 -10.45
C VAL A 347 -3.16 1.58 -9.00
N ILE A 348 -3.79 0.89 -8.04
CA ILE A 348 -3.67 1.23 -6.62
C ILE A 348 -2.23 1.06 -6.14
N SER A 349 -1.51 0.00 -6.51
CA SER A 349 -0.11 -0.15 -6.10
C SER A 349 0.79 0.98 -6.62
N ALA A 350 0.54 1.45 -7.85
CA ALA A 350 1.24 2.61 -8.41
C ALA A 350 0.88 3.92 -7.69
N MET A 351 -0.41 4.15 -7.43
CA MET A 351 -0.89 5.44 -6.96
C MET A 351 -0.85 5.65 -5.45
N VAL A 352 -0.67 4.59 -4.66
CA VAL A 352 -0.50 4.76 -3.22
C VAL A 352 0.88 5.35 -2.89
N ASN A 353 1.89 5.18 -3.76
CA ASN A 353 3.16 5.92 -3.68
C ASN A 353 3.21 7.13 -4.62
N SER A 354 4.16 8.04 -4.39
CA SER A 354 4.22 9.34 -5.08
C SER A 354 5.23 9.46 -6.21
N LEU A 355 6.10 8.47 -6.47
CA LEU A 355 7.34 8.70 -7.25
C LEU A 355 7.12 9.08 -8.72
N ASP A 356 6.04 8.60 -9.35
CA ASP A 356 5.80 8.84 -10.78
C ASP A 356 4.57 9.73 -11.04
N ASP A 357 3.47 9.45 -10.34
CA ASP A 357 2.14 9.99 -10.67
C ASP A 357 1.58 10.95 -9.61
N ASN A 358 2.44 11.49 -8.73
CA ASN A 358 2.04 12.32 -7.58
C ASN A 358 0.94 11.66 -6.73
N GLY A 359 1.06 10.35 -6.50
CA GLY A 359 0.13 9.57 -5.71
C GLY A 359 0.11 9.91 -4.21
N VAL A 360 -0.46 9.01 -3.39
CA VAL A 360 -0.91 9.34 -2.04
C VAL A 360 0.23 9.66 -1.07
N LEU A 361 1.25 8.80 -0.96
CA LEU A 361 2.28 8.89 0.09
C LEU A 361 3.68 9.13 -0.49
N ILE A 362 4.41 10.04 0.16
CA ILE A 362 5.84 10.24 -0.09
C ILE A 362 6.63 9.29 0.81
N GLY A 363 7.44 8.41 0.22
CA GLY A 363 8.33 7.51 0.96
C GLY A 363 9.52 8.23 1.58
N ASN A 364 9.87 7.92 2.83
CA ASN A 364 11.08 8.45 3.46
C ASN A 364 11.68 7.50 4.50
N TRP A 365 12.95 7.12 4.27
CA TRP A 365 13.75 6.23 5.12
C TRP A 365 15.01 6.91 5.69
N SER A 366 15.15 8.22 5.53
CA SER A 366 16.36 8.95 5.92
C SER A 366 16.56 9.10 7.44
N GLY A 367 15.48 8.96 8.22
CA GLY A 367 15.43 9.31 9.63
C GLY A 367 15.18 10.79 9.92
N ASP A 368 15.18 11.66 8.90
CA ASP A 368 14.75 13.06 9.02
C ASP A 368 13.34 13.23 8.46
N TYR A 369 12.41 13.56 9.35
CA TYR A 369 11.00 13.77 9.05
C TYR A 369 10.54 15.20 9.31
N SER A 370 11.46 16.16 9.44
CA SER A 370 11.16 17.56 9.76
C SER A 370 10.15 18.23 8.83
N ARG A 371 10.00 17.74 7.59
CA ARG A 371 9.06 18.26 6.57
C ARG A 371 7.70 17.54 6.52
N GLY A 372 7.42 16.63 7.44
CA GLY A 372 6.18 15.85 7.43
C GLY A 372 5.93 15.09 8.71
N THR A 373 5.13 14.03 8.61
CA THR A 373 4.86 13.14 9.75
C THR A 373 5.85 11.98 9.74
N ASN A 374 6.44 11.69 10.91
CA ASN A 374 7.24 10.47 11.08
C ASN A 374 6.36 9.23 10.74
N PRO A 375 6.80 8.32 9.85
CA PRO A 375 6.04 7.15 9.46
C PRO A 375 5.53 6.28 10.63
N SER A 376 6.27 6.24 11.75
CA SER A 376 5.90 5.49 12.96
C SER A 376 4.82 6.17 13.80
N ALA A 377 4.46 7.43 13.50
CA ALA A 377 3.45 8.19 14.22
C ALA A 377 2.04 8.00 13.63
N TRP A 378 1.91 7.49 12.41
CA TRP A 378 0.62 7.15 11.84
C TRP A 378 -0.02 5.98 12.60
N VAL A 379 -1.32 6.11 12.85
CA VAL A 379 -2.15 5.13 13.55
C VAL A 379 -3.25 4.53 12.66
N GLY A 380 -3.35 4.99 11.41
CA GLY A 380 -4.41 4.62 10.47
C GLY A 380 -4.35 5.37 9.14
N SER A 381 -5.28 5.03 8.25
CA SER A 381 -5.31 5.50 6.85
C SER A 381 -6.22 6.70 6.62
N VAL A 382 -7.17 6.95 7.52
CA VAL A 382 -8.22 7.99 7.36
C VAL A 382 -7.60 9.39 7.20
N GLU A 383 -6.70 9.79 8.10
CA GLU A 383 -6.06 11.12 8.03
C GLU A 383 -5.27 11.31 6.73
N ILE A 384 -4.58 10.26 6.28
CA ILE A 384 -3.77 10.27 5.06
C ILE A 384 -4.65 10.47 3.83
N LEU A 385 -5.67 9.61 3.66
CA LEU A 385 -6.55 9.62 2.48
C LEU A 385 -7.37 10.91 2.39
N LEU A 386 -7.93 11.38 3.50
CA LEU A 386 -8.70 12.62 3.51
C LEU A 386 -7.80 13.85 3.28
N SER A 387 -6.55 13.84 3.76
CA SER A 387 -5.59 14.91 3.45
C SER A 387 -5.25 14.93 1.96
N TYR A 388 -5.02 13.77 1.35
CA TYR A 388 -4.75 13.64 -0.07
C TYR A 388 -5.94 14.14 -0.91
N LEU A 389 -7.16 13.69 -0.61
CA LEU A 389 -8.37 14.13 -1.31
C LEU A 389 -8.58 15.64 -1.20
N ARG A 390 -8.40 16.21 0.00
CA ARG A 390 -8.64 17.65 0.25
C ARG A 390 -7.61 18.54 -0.45
N THR A 391 -6.35 18.11 -0.51
CA THR A 391 -5.24 18.97 -0.98
C THR A 391 -4.82 18.68 -2.41
N GLY A 392 -5.11 17.48 -2.94
CA GLY A 392 -4.61 17.00 -4.23
C GLY A 392 -3.10 16.75 -4.26
N ASN A 393 -2.42 16.79 -3.10
CA ASN A 393 -0.97 16.70 -2.94
C ASN A 393 -0.59 15.46 -2.13
N SER A 394 0.55 14.84 -2.48
CA SER A 394 1.11 13.70 -1.77
C SER A 394 1.41 14.02 -0.30
N VAL A 395 1.20 13.04 0.58
CA VAL A 395 1.29 13.16 2.04
C VAL A 395 2.65 12.65 2.53
N PRO A 396 3.47 13.50 3.19
CA PRO A 396 4.72 13.09 3.81
C PRO A 396 4.51 12.59 5.26
N PHE A 397 5.07 11.46 5.71
CA PHE A 397 5.80 10.44 4.97
C PHE A 397 5.27 9.04 5.30
N GLY A 398 5.55 8.09 4.40
CA GLY A 398 5.26 6.67 4.57
C GLY A 398 6.51 5.79 4.54
N GLN A 399 6.37 4.61 5.14
CA GLN A 399 7.25 3.44 5.02
C GLN A 399 6.37 2.21 4.73
N CYS A 400 6.95 1.03 4.46
CA CYS A 400 6.21 -0.10 3.88
C CYS A 400 4.88 -0.43 4.59
N TRP A 401 4.83 -0.45 5.93
CA TRP A 401 3.58 -0.70 6.66
C TRP A 401 2.52 0.40 6.49
N VAL A 402 2.94 1.66 6.29
CA VAL A 402 2.03 2.78 6.03
C VAL A 402 1.43 2.64 4.63
N PHE A 403 2.26 2.30 3.64
CA PHE A 403 1.79 1.98 2.29
C PHE A 403 0.81 0.81 2.32
N ALA A 404 1.17 -0.30 2.97
CA ALA A 404 0.32 -1.48 3.09
C ALA A 404 -1.00 -1.20 3.83
N GLY A 405 -0.97 -0.37 4.87
CA GLY A 405 -2.17 0.06 5.60
C GLY A 405 -3.14 0.86 4.71
N VAL A 406 -2.61 1.83 3.95
CA VAL A 406 -3.40 2.62 2.99
C VAL A 406 -3.92 1.76 1.85
N THR A 407 -3.09 0.90 1.26
CA THR A 407 -3.52 -0.03 0.19
C THR A 407 -4.63 -0.97 0.66
N THR A 408 -4.54 -1.51 1.89
CA THR A 408 -5.61 -2.33 2.46
C THR A 408 -6.91 -1.55 2.55
N THR A 409 -6.85 -0.32 3.08
CA THR A 409 -8.03 0.56 3.18
C THR A 409 -8.68 0.78 1.82
N VAL A 410 -7.88 1.16 0.81
CA VAL A 410 -8.38 1.45 -0.53
C VAL A 410 -9.02 0.20 -1.16
N LEU A 411 -8.35 -0.94 -1.11
CA LEU A 411 -8.87 -2.17 -1.72
C LEU A 411 -10.12 -2.69 -1.01
N ARG A 412 -10.16 -2.68 0.34
CA ARG A 412 -11.36 -3.04 1.12
C ARG A 412 -12.53 -2.10 0.85
N CYS A 413 -12.27 -0.80 0.79
CA CYS A 413 -13.27 0.22 0.50
C CYS A 413 -13.94 -0.01 -0.86
N LEU A 414 -13.16 -0.39 -1.88
CA LEU A 414 -13.66 -0.72 -3.23
C LEU A 414 -14.34 -2.09 -3.31
N GLY A 415 -14.23 -2.91 -2.26
CA GLY A 415 -14.87 -4.22 -2.15
C GLY A 415 -14.00 -5.40 -2.55
N LEU A 416 -12.67 -5.27 -2.54
CA LEU A 416 -11.76 -6.40 -2.69
C LEU A 416 -11.36 -6.92 -1.31
N ALA A 417 -11.41 -8.24 -1.12
CA ALA A 417 -10.92 -8.84 0.11
C ALA A 417 -9.39 -8.75 0.17
N THR A 418 -8.86 -8.05 1.18
CA THR A 418 -7.44 -7.72 1.28
C THR A 418 -6.92 -7.83 2.71
N ARG A 419 -5.69 -8.34 2.90
CA ARG A 419 -4.99 -8.39 4.19
C ARG A 419 -3.56 -7.87 4.06
N THR A 420 -3.03 -7.30 5.15
CA THR A 420 -1.60 -6.96 5.26
C THR A 420 -0.79 -8.21 5.57
N VAL A 421 0.36 -8.35 4.93
CA VAL A 421 1.29 -9.47 5.13
C VAL A 421 2.65 -8.90 5.52
N THR A 422 3.25 -9.45 6.57
CA THR A 422 4.61 -9.12 6.99
C THR A 422 5.53 -10.29 6.66
N ASN A 423 6.58 -10.03 5.88
CA ASN A 423 7.67 -10.96 5.60
C ASN A 423 8.91 -10.58 6.41
N PHE A 424 9.49 -11.50 7.17
CA PHE A 424 10.74 -11.28 7.92
C PHE A 424 11.94 -11.75 7.11
N ASN A 425 13.06 -11.01 7.23
CA ASN A 425 14.23 -11.13 6.36
C ASN A 425 13.84 -11.06 4.87
N SER A 426 13.15 -9.99 4.48
CA SER A 426 12.74 -9.77 3.09
C SER A 426 13.93 -9.32 2.27
N ALA A 427 14.32 -10.10 1.25
CA ALA A 427 15.36 -9.67 0.34
C ALA A 427 14.86 -8.53 -0.55
N HIS A 428 15.72 -7.57 -0.85
CA HIS A 428 15.49 -6.55 -1.86
C HIS A 428 16.53 -6.75 -2.96
N ASP A 429 16.21 -7.65 -3.90
CA ASP A 429 17.04 -8.00 -5.06
C ASP A 429 16.94 -6.90 -6.12
N THR A 430 18.05 -6.22 -6.39
CA THR A 430 18.13 -5.10 -7.34
C THR A 430 18.60 -5.50 -8.74
N ASP A 431 19.09 -6.73 -8.93
CA ASP A 431 19.67 -7.18 -10.20
C ASP A 431 18.93 -8.37 -10.83
N THR A 432 17.80 -8.79 -10.25
CA THR A 432 16.96 -9.93 -10.68
C THR A 432 17.71 -11.26 -10.72
N SER A 433 18.80 -11.36 -9.97
CA SER A 433 19.59 -12.59 -9.92
C SER A 433 18.94 -13.69 -9.11
N LEU A 434 17.91 -13.37 -8.31
CA LEU A 434 17.23 -14.26 -7.37
C LEU A 434 18.19 -14.79 -6.29
N THR A 435 19.28 -14.06 -6.08
CA THR A 435 20.34 -14.31 -5.09
C THR A 435 20.72 -13.00 -4.45
N MET A 436 21.16 -13.06 -3.20
CA MET A 436 21.62 -11.91 -2.43
C MET A 436 23.14 -11.99 -2.30
N ASP A 437 23.89 -11.16 -3.02
CA ASP A 437 25.35 -11.21 -3.02
C ASP A 437 25.96 -10.37 -1.89
N ILE A 438 26.84 -10.98 -1.09
CA ILE A 438 27.55 -10.32 0.02
C ILE A 438 29.06 -10.47 -0.17
N TYR A 439 29.73 -9.35 -0.44
CA TYR A 439 31.15 -9.25 -0.75
C TYR A 439 32.01 -8.88 0.46
N PHE A 440 33.15 -9.57 0.56
CA PHE A 440 34.20 -9.35 1.54
C PHE A 440 35.55 -9.17 0.84
N ASP A 441 36.45 -8.44 1.49
CA ASP A 441 37.86 -8.36 1.08
C ASP A 441 38.65 -9.63 1.45
N GLU A 442 39.94 -9.66 1.11
CA GLU A 442 40.83 -10.80 1.39
C GLU A 442 40.92 -11.09 2.89
N ASN A 443 40.70 -10.08 3.74
CA ASN A 443 40.76 -10.15 5.19
C ASN A 443 39.40 -10.42 5.84
N MET A 444 38.39 -10.80 5.04
CA MET A 444 37.02 -11.03 5.48
C MET A 444 36.35 -9.81 6.11
N LYS A 445 36.74 -8.59 5.70
CA LYS A 445 36.03 -7.35 6.04
C LYS A 445 34.95 -7.08 4.97
N PRO A 446 33.71 -6.72 5.35
CA PRO A 446 32.67 -6.38 4.38
C PRO A 446 33.08 -5.24 3.43
N LEU A 447 32.80 -5.41 2.14
CA LEU A 447 33.01 -4.39 1.10
C LEU A 447 31.74 -3.57 0.88
N GLU A 448 31.54 -2.52 1.69
CA GLU A 448 30.33 -1.67 1.68
C GLU A 448 29.95 -1.13 0.29
N HIS A 449 30.93 -0.89 -0.59
CA HIS A 449 30.69 -0.35 -1.92
C HIS A 449 30.26 -1.38 -2.98
N LEU A 450 30.27 -2.68 -2.65
CA LEU A 450 29.76 -3.76 -3.51
C LEU A 450 28.47 -4.38 -2.96
N ASN A 451 28.18 -4.19 -1.68
CA ASN A 451 27.00 -4.72 -1.01
C ASN A 451 25.81 -3.76 -1.15
N HIS A 452 25.28 -3.67 -2.37
CA HIS A 452 24.14 -2.80 -2.71
C HIS A 452 22.79 -3.42 -2.37
N ASP A 453 22.67 -4.74 -2.54
CA ASP A 453 21.46 -5.45 -2.11
C ASP A 453 21.31 -5.33 -0.60
N SER A 454 20.06 -5.34 -0.14
CA SER A 454 19.75 -5.24 1.29
C SER A 454 18.70 -6.26 1.69
N VAL A 455 18.83 -6.76 2.92
CA VAL A 455 17.79 -7.59 3.53
C VAL A 455 17.08 -6.74 4.56
N TRP A 456 15.82 -6.49 4.29
CA TRP A 456 14.95 -5.77 5.21
C TRP A 456 14.62 -6.71 6.37
N ASN A 457 14.74 -6.22 7.60
CA ASN A 457 14.39 -6.98 8.80
C ASN A 457 12.96 -7.52 8.71
N PHE A 458 12.09 -6.67 8.18
CA PHE A 458 10.77 -7.03 7.72
C PHE A 458 10.35 -6.12 6.57
N HIS A 459 9.48 -6.64 5.72
CA HIS A 459 8.76 -5.88 4.71
C HIS A 459 7.26 -6.17 4.83
N VAL A 460 6.42 -5.20 4.45
CA VAL A 460 4.96 -5.31 4.56
C VAL A 460 4.32 -4.97 3.22
N TRP A 461 3.52 -5.89 2.70
CA TRP A 461 2.72 -5.74 1.48
C TRP A 461 1.27 -6.20 1.72
N ASN A 462 0.50 -6.36 0.64
CA ASN A 462 -0.89 -6.79 0.68
C ASN A 462 -1.13 -8.09 -0.10
N ASP A 463 -1.92 -8.98 0.49
CA ASP A 463 -2.58 -10.07 -0.25
C ASP A 463 -3.98 -9.60 -0.61
N CYS A 464 -4.35 -9.66 -1.89
CA CYS A 464 -5.67 -9.30 -2.41
C CYS A 464 -6.30 -10.49 -3.15
N TRP A 465 -7.52 -10.87 -2.75
CA TRP A 465 -8.21 -12.03 -3.29
C TRP A 465 -8.93 -11.70 -4.61
N MET A 466 -8.60 -12.45 -5.66
CA MET A 466 -9.31 -12.38 -6.95
C MET A 466 -9.03 -13.62 -7.80
N LYS A 467 -9.91 -13.90 -8.76
CA LYS A 467 -9.62 -14.80 -9.88
C LYS A 467 -8.65 -14.12 -10.86
N ARG A 468 -7.90 -14.93 -11.60
CA ARG A 468 -6.92 -14.54 -12.61
C ARG A 468 -7.27 -15.14 -13.96
N PRO A 469 -8.38 -14.71 -14.60
CA PRO A 469 -8.78 -15.21 -15.93
C PRO A 469 -7.76 -14.85 -17.03
N ASP A 470 -6.83 -13.95 -16.73
CA ASP A 470 -5.70 -13.58 -17.56
C ASP A 470 -4.48 -14.52 -17.45
N LEU A 471 -4.54 -15.51 -16.54
CA LEU A 471 -3.55 -16.57 -16.33
C LEU A 471 -4.17 -17.96 -16.59
N PRO A 472 -3.36 -19.03 -16.73
CA PRO A 472 -3.88 -20.40 -16.73
C PRO A 472 -4.66 -20.74 -15.46
N SER A 473 -5.42 -21.84 -15.47
CA SER A 473 -6.12 -22.30 -14.26
C SER A 473 -5.12 -22.65 -13.13
N GLY A 474 -5.50 -22.36 -11.89
CA GLY A 474 -4.69 -22.65 -10.70
C GLY A 474 -3.96 -21.44 -10.09
N PHE A 475 -4.09 -20.25 -10.67
CA PHE A 475 -3.45 -19.01 -10.17
C PHE A 475 -4.43 -18.01 -9.51
N ASP A 476 -5.69 -18.39 -9.37
CA ASP A 476 -6.71 -17.66 -8.60
C ASP A 476 -6.36 -17.59 -7.10
N GLY A 477 -7.09 -16.75 -6.37
CA GLY A 477 -6.99 -16.63 -4.92
C GLY A 477 -6.16 -15.43 -4.50
N TRP A 478 -5.28 -15.58 -3.49
CA TRP A 478 -4.45 -14.49 -2.99
C TRP A 478 -3.41 -14.04 -4.02
N GLN A 479 -3.41 -12.73 -4.29
CA GLN A 479 -2.46 -12.05 -5.15
C GLN A 479 -1.68 -11.00 -4.35
N VAL A 480 -0.36 -11.02 -4.42
CA VAL A 480 0.51 -10.00 -3.82
C VAL A 480 0.37 -8.69 -4.59
N VAL A 481 0.11 -7.61 -3.86
CA VAL A 481 0.05 -6.23 -4.33
C VAL A 481 0.94 -5.43 -3.37
N ASP A 482 1.97 -4.78 -3.89
CA ASP A 482 2.86 -3.95 -3.08
C ASP A 482 2.96 -2.54 -3.64
N ALA A 483 2.60 -1.57 -2.79
CA ALA A 483 2.63 -0.16 -3.10
C ALA A 483 3.92 0.53 -2.64
N THR A 484 4.80 -0.18 -1.95
CA THR A 484 6.10 0.35 -1.54
C THR A 484 6.98 0.53 -2.79
N PRO A 485 7.49 1.74 -3.07
CA PRO A 485 8.29 1.97 -4.27
C PRO A 485 9.70 1.38 -4.08
N GLN A 486 9.87 0.14 -4.53
CA GLN A 486 11.12 -0.61 -4.49
C GLN A 486 11.71 -0.72 -5.90
N GLU A 487 11.08 -1.52 -6.76
CA GLU A 487 11.47 -1.72 -8.15
C GLU A 487 10.43 -1.18 -9.13
N THR A 488 10.90 -0.83 -10.33
CA THR A 488 9.99 -0.38 -11.40
C THR A 488 9.49 -1.57 -12.21
N SER A 489 8.17 -1.61 -12.45
CA SER A 489 7.55 -2.55 -13.37
C SER A 489 7.11 -1.81 -14.62
N SER A 490 7.78 -2.09 -15.75
CA SER A 490 7.60 -1.35 -17.01
C SER A 490 7.84 0.16 -16.87
N GLY A 491 8.82 0.55 -16.04
CA GLY A 491 9.22 1.94 -15.83
C GLY A 491 8.34 2.74 -14.86
N ILE A 492 7.44 2.08 -14.12
CA ILE A 492 6.58 2.70 -13.11
C ILE A 492 6.78 1.95 -11.78
N PHE A 493 6.89 2.67 -10.67
CA PHE A 493 6.93 2.12 -9.32
C PHE A 493 5.58 1.52 -8.92
N CYS A 494 5.36 0.28 -9.33
CA CYS A 494 4.18 -0.51 -9.02
C CYS A 494 4.56 -1.99 -8.97
N CYS A 495 3.89 -2.76 -8.12
CA CYS A 495 4.12 -4.19 -8.01
C CYS A 495 2.81 -4.97 -7.87
N GLY A 496 2.70 -6.07 -8.62
CA GLY A 496 1.55 -6.97 -8.63
C GLY A 496 0.39 -6.54 -9.56
N PRO A 497 -0.74 -7.27 -9.54
CA PRO A 497 -1.02 -8.43 -8.68
C PRO A 497 -0.25 -9.68 -9.11
N CYS A 498 0.49 -10.28 -8.17
CA CYS A 498 1.29 -11.49 -8.38
C CYS A 498 0.65 -12.70 -7.69
N SER A 499 0.45 -13.82 -8.40
CA SER A 499 -0.18 -14.99 -7.78
C SER A 499 0.74 -15.64 -6.75
N VAL A 500 0.25 -15.82 -5.52
CA VAL A 500 0.96 -16.54 -4.45
C VAL A 500 1.32 -17.97 -4.87
N GLN A 501 0.50 -18.59 -5.73
CA GLN A 501 0.82 -19.92 -6.30
C GLN A 501 1.97 -19.89 -7.30
N SER A 502 2.13 -18.81 -8.07
CA SER A 502 3.29 -18.65 -8.96
C SER A 502 4.58 -18.50 -8.14
N ILE A 503 4.52 -17.72 -7.06
CA ILE A 503 5.64 -17.52 -6.14
C ILE A 503 6.03 -18.86 -5.51
N LYS A 504 5.09 -19.58 -4.90
CA LYS A 504 5.34 -20.87 -4.24
C LYS A 504 6.02 -21.90 -5.12
N ASN A 505 5.72 -21.90 -6.42
CA ASN A 505 6.22 -22.90 -7.36
C ASN A 505 7.38 -22.39 -8.23
N GLY A 506 7.92 -21.20 -7.97
CA GLY A 506 9.04 -20.64 -8.73
C GLY A 506 8.70 -20.30 -10.19
N LEU A 507 7.41 -20.10 -10.51
CA LEU A 507 6.95 -19.81 -11.87
C LEU A 507 7.06 -18.31 -12.18
N VAL A 508 8.29 -17.80 -12.13
CA VAL A 508 8.61 -16.36 -12.17
C VAL A 508 8.29 -15.68 -13.50
N TYR A 509 8.04 -16.44 -14.56
CA TYR A 509 7.59 -15.92 -15.86
C TYR A 509 6.10 -15.52 -15.88
N MET A 510 5.34 -15.83 -14.83
CA MET A 510 3.94 -15.39 -14.71
C MET A 510 3.88 -13.91 -14.38
N LYS A 511 2.96 -13.19 -15.03
CA LYS A 511 2.69 -11.79 -14.68
C LYS A 511 1.86 -11.68 -13.39
N TYR A 512 2.04 -10.64 -12.58
CA TYR A 512 2.99 -9.54 -12.72
C TYR A 512 4.10 -9.68 -11.68
N ASP A 513 5.31 -9.19 -11.99
CA ASP A 513 6.38 -8.92 -11.00
C ASP A 513 6.82 -10.13 -10.14
N THR A 514 6.47 -11.36 -10.57
CA THR A 514 6.77 -12.59 -9.85
C THR A 514 8.25 -12.82 -9.58
N PRO A 515 9.22 -12.50 -10.47
CA PRO A 515 10.63 -12.67 -10.14
C PRO A 515 11.04 -11.86 -8.90
N PHE A 516 10.58 -10.61 -8.83
CA PHE A 516 10.89 -9.72 -7.72
C PHE A 516 10.31 -10.26 -6.40
N ILE A 517 9.00 -10.53 -6.36
CA ILE A 517 8.35 -11.06 -5.13
C ILE A 517 8.93 -12.44 -4.75
N PHE A 518 9.30 -13.28 -5.71
CA PHE A 518 9.94 -14.56 -5.43
C PHE A 518 11.27 -14.37 -4.71
N ALA A 519 12.11 -13.44 -5.17
CA ALA A 519 13.38 -13.11 -4.54
C ALA A 519 13.16 -12.66 -3.09
N GLU A 520 12.15 -11.83 -2.83
CA GLU A 520 11.84 -11.34 -1.47
C GLU A 520 11.65 -12.45 -0.42
N VAL A 521 11.17 -13.63 -0.84
CA VAL A 521 10.83 -14.74 0.07
C VAL A 521 11.72 -15.99 -0.07
N ASN A 522 12.49 -16.12 -1.15
CA ASN A 522 13.26 -17.34 -1.47
C ASN A 522 14.73 -17.09 -1.90
N SER A 523 15.25 -15.86 -1.93
CA SER A 523 16.64 -15.63 -2.34
C SER A 523 17.66 -16.31 -1.42
N ASP A 524 18.67 -16.94 -2.00
CA ASP A 524 19.81 -17.47 -1.26
C ASP A 524 20.84 -16.37 -1.01
N LYS A 525 21.45 -16.31 0.18
CA LYS A 525 22.59 -15.40 0.42
C LYS A 525 23.88 -16.04 -0.06
N VAL A 526 24.54 -15.42 -1.03
CA VAL A 526 25.81 -15.88 -1.60
C VAL A 526 26.93 -15.00 -1.08
N TYR A 527 27.84 -15.59 -0.32
CA TYR A 527 28.98 -14.88 0.27
C TYR A 527 30.20 -15.02 -0.64
N TRP A 528 30.73 -13.88 -1.08
CA TRP A 528 31.87 -13.76 -1.98
C TRP A 528 33.09 -13.19 -1.25
N GLN A 529 34.26 -13.81 -1.44
CA GLN A 529 35.53 -13.31 -0.91
C GLN A 529 36.47 -12.92 -2.05
N ARG A 530 37.03 -11.71 -1.98
CA ARG A 530 38.11 -11.27 -2.87
C ARG A 530 39.37 -12.10 -2.61
N GLN A 531 39.95 -12.63 -3.67
CA GLN A 531 41.20 -13.39 -3.65
C GLN A 531 42.39 -12.44 -3.88
N ASP A 532 43.61 -12.91 -3.59
CA ASP A 532 44.84 -12.12 -3.73
C ASP A 532 45.10 -11.61 -5.16
N ASP A 533 44.54 -12.29 -6.18
CA ASP A 533 44.63 -11.90 -7.59
C ASP A 533 43.55 -10.88 -8.02
N GLY A 534 42.69 -10.46 -7.08
CA GLY A 534 41.58 -9.55 -7.30
C GLY A 534 40.29 -10.21 -7.79
N SER A 535 40.28 -11.51 -8.09
CA SER A 535 39.06 -12.26 -8.44
C SER A 535 38.16 -12.51 -7.22
N PHE A 536 36.90 -12.88 -7.43
CA PHE A 536 35.96 -13.24 -6.35
C PHE A 536 35.61 -14.73 -6.41
N LYS A 537 35.53 -15.36 -5.24
CA LYS A 537 35.13 -16.76 -5.08
C LYS A 537 33.95 -16.87 -4.10
N ILE A 538 32.97 -17.71 -4.43
CA ILE A 538 31.91 -18.10 -3.49
C ILE A 538 32.54 -18.92 -2.36
N VAL A 539 32.35 -18.44 -1.13
CA VAL A 539 32.88 -19.08 0.08
C VAL A 539 31.79 -19.72 0.93
N TYR A 540 30.54 -19.27 0.79
CA TYR A 540 29.39 -19.82 1.51
C TYR A 540 28.07 -19.45 0.82
N VAL A 541 27.07 -20.31 0.92
CA VAL A 541 25.69 -20.06 0.48
C VAL A 541 24.73 -20.38 1.61
N GLU A 542 23.94 -19.41 2.04
CA GLU A 542 22.95 -19.55 3.11
C GLU A 542 21.54 -19.65 2.50
N GLU A 543 21.09 -20.89 2.29
CA GLU A 543 19.85 -21.22 1.55
C GLU A 543 18.55 -20.94 2.32
N LYS A 544 18.65 -20.63 3.63
CA LYS A 544 17.48 -20.55 4.54
C LYS A 544 17.32 -19.19 5.22
N ALA A 545 18.00 -18.17 4.70
CA ALA A 545 18.11 -16.88 5.37
C ALA A 545 16.94 -15.93 5.08
N ILE A 546 16.33 -16.06 3.90
CA ILE A 546 15.34 -15.11 3.38
C ILE A 546 13.92 -15.65 3.54
N GLY A 547 12.97 -14.74 3.79
CA GLY A 547 11.57 -15.08 3.99
C GLY A 547 11.35 -16.09 5.11
N SER A 548 12.05 -15.91 6.23
CA SER A 548 12.12 -16.90 7.32
C SER A 548 10.77 -17.14 7.99
N LEU A 549 9.90 -16.13 7.94
CA LEU A 549 8.56 -16.18 8.50
C LEU A 549 7.68 -15.14 7.78
N ILE A 550 6.50 -15.57 7.33
CA ILE A 550 5.50 -14.70 6.69
C ILE A 550 4.20 -14.79 7.47
N ILE A 551 3.73 -13.67 8.00
CA ILE A 551 2.56 -13.63 8.88
C ILE A 551 1.52 -12.60 8.49
N THR A 552 0.28 -12.84 8.92
CA THR A 552 -0.84 -11.91 8.81
C THR A 552 -1.68 -11.93 10.09
N LYS A 553 -2.70 -11.06 10.19
CA LYS A 553 -3.67 -11.07 11.28
C LYS A 553 -4.63 -12.25 11.07
N ALA A 554 -4.81 -13.06 12.12
CA ALA A 554 -5.75 -14.17 12.11
C ALA A 554 -7.21 -13.68 12.05
N ILE A 555 -8.04 -14.46 11.37
CA ILE A 555 -9.48 -14.20 11.22
C ILE A 555 -10.17 -14.13 12.58
N GLY A 556 -10.97 -13.08 12.79
CA GLY A 556 -11.80 -12.94 14.00
C GLY A 556 -11.03 -12.76 15.31
N SER A 557 -9.71 -12.57 15.29
CA SER A 557 -8.90 -12.34 16.49
C SER A 557 -7.77 -11.33 16.26
N ASN A 558 -7.11 -10.90 17.33
CA ASN A 558 -5.91 -10.07 17.25
C ASN A 558 -4.61 -10.89 17.21
N MET A 559 -4.72 -12.22 17.09
CA MET A 559 -3.55 -13.10 17.02
C MET A 559 -2.91 -13.05 15.63
N ARG A 560 -1.64 -13.43 15.57
CA ARG A 560 -0.91 -13.66 14.32
C ARG A 560 -1.19 -15.05 13.75
N GLU A 561 -1.23 -15.14 12.44
CA GLU A 561 -1.31 -16.38 11.66
C GLU A 561 -0.06 -16.51 10.80
N ASP A 562 0.56 -17.70 10.82
CA ASP A 562 1.71 -18.04 9.96
C ASP A 562 1.23 -18.59 8.62
N ILE A 563 1.56 -17.87 7.55
CA ILE A 563 1.21 -18.18 6.18
C ILE A 563 2.46 -18.46 5.32
N THR A 564 3.62 -18.72 5.92
CA THR A 564 4.87 -19.02 5.19
C THR A 564 4.68 -20.17 4.20
N HIS A 565 3.94 -21.19 4.61
CA HIS A 565 3.61 -22.36 3.80
C HIS A 565 2.76 -22.06 2.56
N THR A 566 2.14 -20.88 2.45
CA THR A 566 1.41 -20.48 1.24
C THR A 566 2.34 -19.86 0.21
N TYR A 567 3.45 -19.26 0.63
CA TYR A 567 4.42 -18.56 -0.23
C TYR A 567 5.58 -19.42 -0.68
N LYS A 568 5.96 -20.43 0.11
CA LYS A 568 7.04 -21.36 -0.25
C LYS A 568 6.84 -22.75 0.33
N HIS A 569 7.55 -23.71 -0.22
CA HIS A 569 7.60 -25.08 0.30
C HIS A 569 8.51 -25.15 1.53
N PRO A 570 8.40 -26.18 2.38
CA PRO A 570 9.25 -26.30 3.58
C PRO A 570 10.74 -26.33 3.24
N GLU A 571 11.52 -25.56 3.99
CA GLU A 571 12.98 -25.41 3.84
C GLU A 571 13.74 -26.74 3.84
N GLY A 572 14.48 -27.05 2.77
CA GLY A 572 15.22 -28.29 2.61
C GLY A 572 14.40 -29.47 2.06
N SER A 573 13.17 -29.24 1.61
CA SER A 573 12.40 -30.22 0.84
C SER A 573 12.80 -30.21 -0.64
N GLU A 574 12.63 -31.33 -1.34
CA GLU A 574 12.88 -31.39 -2.79
C GLU A 574 12.00 -30.39 -3.57
N ALA A 575 10.80 -30.12 -3.09
CA ALA A 575 9.87 -29.18 -3.72
C ALA A 575 10.33 -27.72 -3.59
N GLU A 576 10.89 -27.35 -2.44
CA GLU A 576 11.50 -26.02 -2.23
C GLU A 576 12.68 -25.84 -3.18
N ARG A 577 13.63 -26.77 -3.18
CA ARG A 577 14.81 -26.65 -4.02
C ARG A 577 14.47 -26.62 -5.52
N LYS A 578 13.50 -27.43 -5.95
CA LYS A 578 13.00 -27.41 -7.32
C LYS A 578 12.36 -26.06 -7.70
N ALA A 579 11.66 -25.41 -6.78
CA ALA A 579 11.07 -24.08 -7.02
C ALA A 579 12.18 -23.03 -7.23
N VAL A 580 13.20 -23.02 -6.36
CA VAL A 580 14.36 -22.11 -6.50
C VAL A 580 15.11 -22.38 -7.81
N GLU A 581 15.35 -23.64 -8.18
CA GLU A 581 15.99 -23.99 -9.46
C GLU A 581 15.17 -23.56 -10.67
N THR A 582 13.84 -23.73 -10.60
CA THR A 582 12.92 -23.31 -11.66
C THR A 582 12.96 -21.79 -11.84
N ALA A 583 12.99 -21.04 -10.73
CA ALA A 583 13.09 -19.59 -10.75
C ALA A 583 14.46 -19.13 -11.28
N ALA A 584 15.55 -19.67 -10.73
CA ALA A 584 16.93 -19.35 -11.12
C ALA A 584 17.22 -19.65 -12.60
N ALA A 585 16.60 -20.68 -13.19
CA ALA A 585 16.69 -20.97 -14.62
C ALA A 585 16.12 -19.85 -15.52
N HIS A 586 15.27 -18.99 -14.97
CA HIS A 586 14.71 -17.81 -15.64
C HIS A 586 15.33 -16.49 -15.17
N GLY A 587 16.27 -16.54 -14.21
CA GLY A 587 17.00 -15.38 -13.69
C GLY A 587 18.30 -15.09 -14.46
N SER A 588 19.02 -14.04 -14.04
CA SER A 588 20.26 -13.60 -14.70
C SER A 588 21.48 -14.51 -14.43
N LYS A 589 21.43 -15.37 -13.41
CA LYS A 589 22.56 -16.25 -12.99
C LYS A 589 22.14 -17.73 -12.83
N PRO A 590 21.88 -18.49 -13.92
CA PRO A 590 21.35 -19.86 -13.83
C PRO A 590 22.34 -20.91 -13.27
N ASN A 591 23.64 -20.60 -13.19
CA ASN A 591 24.70 -21.55 -12.80
C ASN A 591 25.25 -21.33 -11.37
N VAL A 592 24.63 -20.47 -10.54
CA VAL A 592 25.14 -20.15 -9.19
C VAL A 592 25.38 -21.40 -8.33
N TYR A 593 24.56 -22.43 -8.52
CA TYR A 593 24.59 -23.66 -7.73
C TYR A 593 25.48 -24.78 -8.31
N ALA A 594 26.19 -24.53 -9.42
CA ALA A 594 26.98 -25.57 -10.12
C ALA A 594 28.29 -25.96 -9.42
N THR A 595 28.73 -25.17 -8.42
CA THR A 595 29.96 -25.40 -7.64
C THR A 595 29.64 -25.53 -6.15
N ARG A 596 29.33 -26.75 -5.71
CA ARG A 596 29.16 -27.11 -4.30
C ARG A 596 30.34 -27.94 -3.82
N ASP A 597 31.36 -27.28 -3.30
CA ASP A 597 32.48 -27.95 -2.60
C ASP A 597 32.71 -27.27 -1.25
N SER A 598 32.08 -27.78 -0.19
CA SER A 598 32.74 -27.88 1.12
C SER A 598 31.91 -28.72 2.10
N ALA A 599 32.60 -29.57 2.87
CA ALA A 599 32.05 -30.13 4.09
C ALA A 599 32.32 -29.14 5.24
N GLU A 600 31.27 -28.65 5.89
CA GLU A 600 31.37 -27.78 7.05
C GLU A 600 31.49 -28.59 8.33
N ASP A 601 32.47 -28.28 9.18
CA ASP A 601 32.63 -28.92 10.47
C ASP A 601 32.64 -27.95 11.66
N VAL A 602 32.67 -26.63 11.43
CA VAL A 602 32.38 -25.62 12.46
C VAL A 602 31.09 -24.87 12.12
N ALA A 603 30.14 -24.85 13.05
CA ALA A 603 28.87 -24.14 12.93
C ALA A 603 28.84 -22.85 13.78
N VAL A 604 28.17 -21.81 13.27
CA VAL A 604 28.03 -20.50 13.92
C VAL A 604 26.57 -20.21 14.27
N GLN A 605 26.32 -19.86 15.53
CA GLN A 605 25.03 -19.39 16.03
C GLN A 605 25.18 -18.06 16.75
N VAL A 606 24.15 -17.21 16.70
CA VAL A 606 24.15 -15.91 17.37
C VAL A 606 23.08 -15.91 18.44
N GLU A 607 23.47 -15.51 19.65
CA GLU A 607 22.60 -15.28 20.79
C GLU A 607 22.67 -13.79 21.12
N ALA A 608 21.65 -13.03 20.71
CA ALA A 608 21.46 -11.65 21.14
C ALA A 608 20.51 -11.63 22.34
N GLN A 609 20.91 -10.97 23.43
CA GLN A 609 20.00 -10.74 24.55
C GLN A 609 18.84 -9.83 24.13
N ASP A 610 17.64 -10.09 24.65
CA ASP A 610 16.52 -9.15 24.59
C ASP A 610 16.94 -7.80 25.21
N ALA A 611 17.32 -6.86 24.36
CA ALA A 611 17.82 -5.56 24.77
C ALA A 611 16.69 -4.53 24.74
N VAL A 612 16.53 -3.76 25.82
CA VAL A 612 15.57 -2.64 25.88
C VAL A 612 16.32 -1.34 25.59
N MET A 613 15.70 -0.47 24.77
CA MET A 613 16.29 0.82 24.43
C MET A 613 16.63 1.63 25.69
N GLY A 614 17.88 2.07 25.80
CA GLY A 614 18.39 2.79 26.98
C GLY A 614 19.27 1.95 27.92
N GLN A 615 19.34 0.62 27.72
CA GLN A 615 20.14 -0.30 28.53
C GLN A 615 21.41 -0.76 27.82
N ASP A 616 22.41 -1.22 28.58
CA ASP A 616 23.56 -1.92 28.02
C ASP A 616 23.10 -3.30 27.50
N LEU A 617 23.74 -3.80 26.44
CA LEU A 617 23.40 -5.08 25.81
C LEU A 617 24.61 -5.99 25.66
N MET A 618 24.38 -7.30 25.60
CA MET A 618 25.40 -8.32 25.37
C MET A 618 25.06 -9.11 24.09
N VAL A 619 25.97 -9.05 23.12
CA VAL A 619 25.89 -9.88 21.90
C VAL A 619 26.83 -11.08 22.08
N SER A 620 26.33 -12.29 21.83
CA SER A 620 27.11 -13.52 21.95
C SER A 620 27.09 -14.33 20.65
N VAL A 621 28.24 -14.87 20.27
CA VAL A 621 28.39 -15.80 19.14
C VAL A 621 28.85 -17.14 19.67
N VAL A 622 28.11 -18.20 19.36
CA VAL A 622 28.43 -19.58 19.75
C VAL A 622 29.02 -20.30 18.55
N LEU A 623 30.25 -20.77 18.71
CA LEU A 623 30.93 -21.63 17.74
C LEU A 623 30.82 -23.07 18.20
N THR A 624 30.46 -24.01 17.31
CA THR A 624 30.36 -25.44 17.62
C THR A 624 31.20 -26.24 16.63
N ASN A 625 32.18 -27.00 17.11
CA ASN A 625 32.94 -27.95 16.30
C ASN A 625 32.18 -29.28 16.20
N ARG A 626 31.59 -29.54 15.04
CA ARG A 626 30.91 -30.80 14.67
C ARG A 626 31.86 -31.84 14.08
N GLY A 627 33.12 -31.47 13.87
CA GLY A 627 34.16 -32.36 13.38
C GLY A 627 34.73 -33.29 14.47
N SER A 628 35.54 -34.24 14.03
CA SER A 628 36.26 -35.18 14.89
C SER A 628 37.67 -34.72 15.28
N SER A 629 38.12 -33.57 14.76
CA SER A 629 39.46 -33.00 14.98
C SER A 629 39.38 -31.65 15.65
N LEU A 630 40.45 -31.25 16.35
CA LEU A 630 40.58 -29.92 16.94
C LEU A 630 40.56 -28.84 15.85
N ARG A 631 39.83 -27.75 16.10
CA ARG A 631 39.70 -26.61 15.19
C ARG A 631 40.10 -25.31 15.87
N THR A 632 40.86 -24.47 15.16
CA THR A 632 41.23 -23.13 15.59
C THR A 632 40.55 -22.11 14.69
N VAL A 633 39.65 -21.32 15.26
CA VAL A 633 38.82 -20.35 14.54
C VAL A 633 39.35 -18.94 14.78
N LYS A 634 39.70 -18.21 13.72
CA LYS A 634 39.85 -16.76 13.78
C LYS A 634 38.50 -16.12 13.47
N LEU A 635 37.94 -15.40 14.43
CA LEU A 635 36.60 -14.80 14.36
C LEU A 635 36.69 -13.28 14.45
N HIS A 636 36.04 -12.60 13.52
CA HIS A 636 35.85 -11.15 13.48
C HIS A 636 34.36 -10.82 13.61
N LEU A 637 34.05 -9.86 14.47
CA LEU A 637 32.70 -9.35 14.72
C LEU A 637 32.70 -7.86 14.39
N TYR A 638 31.75 -7.43 13.57
CA TYR A 638 31.53 -6.02 13.23
C TYR A 638 30.07 -5.66 13.53
N LEU A 639 29.86 -4.67 14.39
CA LEU A 639 28.54 -4.21 14.79
C LEU A 639 28.25 -2.80 14.24
N SER A 640 27.13 -2.68 13.56
CA SER A 640 26.61 -1.45 12.98
C SER A 640 25.16 -1.22 13.40
N VAL A 641 24.74 0.04 13.45
CA VAL A 641 23.30 0.37 13.44
C VAL A 641 22.80 0.24 12.00
N THR A 642 21.57 -0.25 11.83
CA THR A 642 20.95 -0.39 10.52
C THR A 642 19.53 0.16 10.55
N PHE A 643 19.09 0.76 9.45
CA PHE A 643 17.67 1.00 9.22
C PHE A 643 16.97 -0.34 9.08
N TYR A 644 15.66 -0.38 9.30
CA TYR A 644 14.93 -1.65 9.17
C TYR A 644 14.97 -2.23 7.74
N THR A 645 15.35 -1.41 6.75
CA THR A 645 15.58 -1.80 5.35
C THR A 645 16.90 -2.53 5.12
N GLY A 646 17.74 -2.69 6.15
CA GLY A 646 19.07 -3.29 6.01
C GLY A 646 20.16 -2.32 5.58
N VAL A 647 19.84 -1.06 5.25
CA VAL A 647 20.84 -0.02 4.98
C VAL A 647 21.63 0.26 6.28
N THR A 648 22.94 0.04 6.25
CA THR A 648 23.79 0.13 7.44
C THR A 648 24.47 1.48 7.59
N GLY A 649 24.58 1.96 8.82
CA GLY A 649 25.54 2.98 9.19
C GLY A 649 26.95 2.41 9.34
N SER A 650 27.92 3.27 9.67
CA SER A 650 29.30 2.85 9.94
C SER A 650 29.38 1.86 11.09
N VAL A 651 30.31 0.90 10.99
CA VAL A 651 30.69 0.03 12.11
C VAL A 651 31.13 0.89 13.29
N PHE A 652 30.43 0.76 14.42
CA PHE A 652 30.74 1.52 15.63
C PHE A 652 31.45 0.67 16.69
N LYS A 653 31.43 -0.66 16.55
CA LYS A 653 32.16 -1.59 17.43
C LYS A 653 32.67 -2.81 16.66
N GLU A 654 33.90 -3.22 16.95
CA GLU A 654 34.50 -4.42 16.38
C GLU A 654 35.18 -5.28 17.45
N SER A 655 35.29 -6.59 17.19
CA SER A 655 36.01 -7.54 18.04
C SER A 655 36.68 -8.62 17.20
N LYS A 656 37.95 -8.94 17.51
CA LYS A 656 38.68 -10.04 16.88
C LYS A 656 39.10 -11.03 17.96
N LYS A 657 38.80 -12.31 17.78
CA LYS A 657 39.17 -13.37 18.71
C LYS A 657 39.71 -14.59 17.96
N GLU A 658 40.58 -15.32 18.63
CA GLU A 658 41.00 -16.66 18.20
C GLU A 658 40.46 -17.66 19.22
N VAL A 659 39.76 -18.68 18.75
CA VAL A 659 39.05 -19.66 19.58
C VAL A 659 39.50 -21.07 19.20
N VAL A 660 39.90 -21.86 20.19
CA VAL A 660 40.30 -23.26 20.00
C VAL A 660 39.16 -24.16 20.46
N LEU A 661 38.65 -25.00 19.57
CA LEU A 661 37.51 -25.89 19.78
C LEU A 661 37.96 -27.34 19.71
N ALA A 662 37.82 -28.08 20.82
CA ALA A 662 37.95 -29.53 20.82
C ALA A 662 36.82 -30.18 19.97
N PRO A 663 37.00 -31.42 19.50
CA PRO A 663 35.95 -32.16 18.80
C PRO A 663 34.65 -32.19 19.60
N GLY A 664 33.52 -31.84 18.98
CA GLY A 664 32.20 -31.79 19.62
C GLY A 664 31.97 -30.61 20.57
N ALA A 665 32.96 -29.75 20.82
CA ALA A 665 32.86 -28.67 21.79
C ALA A 665 32.18 -27.41 21.21
N SER A 666 31.54 -26.64 22.09
CA SER A 666 31.00 -25.31 21.79
C SER A 666 31.65 -24.25 22.68
N GLU A 667 32.01 -23.10 22.11
CA GLU A 667 32.55 -21.95 22.84
C GLU A 667 31.70 -20.70 22.57
N ARG A 668 31.46 -19.89 23.60
CA ARG A 668 30.73 -18.62 23.51
C ARG A 668 31.67 -17.42 23.51
N VAL A 669 31.61 -16.62 22.45
CA VAL A 669 32.31 -15.35 22.30
C VAL A 669 31.36 -14.19 22.58
N THR A 670 31.61 -13.43 23.66
CA THR A 670 30.78 -12.28 24.04
C THR A 670 31.38 -10.93 23.60
N MET A 671 30.48 -9.98 23.30
CA MET A 671 30.74 -8.58 22.98
C MET A 671 29.76 -7.68 23.76
N PRO A 672 30.19 -7.08 24.90
CA PRO A 672 29.36 -6.14 25.65
C PRO A 672 29.27 -4.80 24.93
N VAL A 673 28.10 -4.15 24.91
CA VAL A 673 27.86 -2.88 24.22
C VAL A 673 27.08 -1.94 25.14
N ALA A 674 27.72 -0.87 25.59
CA ALA A 674 27.09 0.08 26.51
C ALA A 674 26.14 1.05 25.78
N TYR A 675 25.09 1.52 26.47
CA TYR A 675 24.13 2.51 25.93
C TYR A 675 24.83 3.75 25.38
N LYS A 676 25.87 4.23 26.07
CA LYS A 676 26.63 5.42 25.65
C LYS A 676 27.36 5.22 24.32
N GLU A 677 27.74 3.98 23.98
CA GLU A 677 28.42 3.66 22.73
C GLU A 677 27.43 3.70 21.56
N TYR A 678 26.27 3.05 21.67
CA TYR A 678 25.35 2.92 20.54
C TYR A 678 24.37 4.09 20.38
N ARG A 679 24.03 4.83 21.46
CA ARG A 679 22.95 5.85 21.42
C ARG A 679 23.12 6.93 20.36
N VAL A 680 24.36 7.30 20.03
CA VAL A 680 24.68 8.38 19.08
C VAL A 680 24.55 7.93 17.63
N HIS A 681 24.44 6.62 17.42
CA HIS A 681 24.32 5.98 16.11
C HIS A 681 22.90 5.51 15.83
N LEU A 682 22.00 5.49 16.82
CA LEU A 682 20.65 4.96 16.68
C LEU A 682 19.88 5.68 15.58
N VAL A 683 19.21 4.88 14.77
CA VAL A 683 18.23 5.31 13.78
C VAL A 683 16.85 4.73 14.15
N ASP A 684 15.83 5.02 13.34
CA ASP A 684 14.48 4.54 13.59
C ASP A 684 14.42 3.02 13.81
N GLN A 685 13.52 2.63 14.71
CA GLN A 685 13.30 1.24 15.14
C GLN A 685 14.46 0.55 15.87
N GLY A 686 15.63 1.20 16.00
CA GLY A 686 16.74 0.72 16.83
C GLY A 686 17.27 -0.66 16.42
N ALA A 687 17.31 -0.95 15.12
CA ALA A 687 17.87 -2.19 14.58
C ALA A 687 19.40 -2.15 14.49
N MET A 688 20.03 -3.31 14.66
CA MET A 688 21.48 -3.49 14.64
C MET A 688 21.85 -4.69 13.75
N LEU A 689 22.91 -4.54 12.97
CA LEU A 689 23.48 -5.61 12.15
C LEU A 689 24.82 -6.06 12.71
N LEU A 690 24.93 -7.35 12.99
CA LEU A 690 26.18 -8.03 13.32
C LEU A 690 26.68 -8.78 12.07
N ASN A 691 27.82 -8.35 11.53
CA ASN A 691 28.57 -9.13 10.55
C ASN A 691 29.59 -10.00 11.30
N ILE A 692 29.49 -11.31 11.09
CA ILE A 692 30.40 -12.32 11.62
C ILE A 692 31.19 -12.87 10.45
N SER A 693 32.51 -12.84 10.57
CA SER A 693 33.37 -13.42 9.55
C SER A 693 34.60 -14.09 10.17
N GLY A 694 35.20 -15.05 9.47
CA GLY A 694 36.34 -15.77 10.03
C GLY A 694 36.80 -16.94 9.17
N HIS A 695 37.83 -17.64 9.66
CA HIS A 695 38.28 -18.89 9.07
C HIS A 695 38.72 -19.89 10.13
N VAL A 696 38.58 -21.16 9.79
CA VAL A 696 39.12 -22.30 10.52
C VAL A 696 40.51 -22.61 9.96
N LYS A 697 41.54 -22.51 10.80
CA LYS A 697 42.95 -22.58 10.35
C LYS A 697 43.30 -23.91 9.67
N GLU A 698 42.75 -25.01 10.16
CA GLU A 698 43.21 -26.36 9.80
C GLU A 698 42.66 -26.85 8.46
N ASN A 699 41.45 -26.44 8.07
CA ASN A 699 40.79 -26.88 6.85
C ASN A 699 40.45 -25.73 5.89
N GLY A 700 40.72 -24.48 6.28
CA GLY A 700 40.42 -23.30 5.47
C GLY A 700 38.92 -22.99 5.36
N GLN A 701 38.05 -23.63 6.16
CA GLN A 701 36.62 -23.33 6.17
C GLN A 701 36.43 -21.85 6.49
N VAL A 702 35.73 -21.14 5.61
CA VAL A 702 35.34 -19.74 5.85
C VAL A 702 34.04 -19.72 6.64
N LEU A 703 33.98 -18.87 7.65
CA LEU A 703 32.77 -18.58 8.40
C LEU A 703 32.30 -17.20 7.97
N ALA A 704 31.06 -17.08 7.51
CA ALA A 704 30.44 -15.81 7.20
C ALA A 704 28.96 -15.85 7.56
N LYS A 705 28.49 -14.86 8.33
CA LYS A 705 27.08 -14.76 8.72
C LYS A 705 26.70 -13.32 9.01
N GLN A 706 25.53 -12.92 8.55
CA GLN A 706 24.87 -11.70 8.99
C GLN A 706 23.75 -12.02 9.96
N HIS A 707 23.65 -11.26 11.05
CA HIS A 707 22.56 -11.40 12.01
C HIS A 707 22.02 -10.03 12.42
N THR A 708 20.71 -9.84 12.29
CA THR A 708 20.03 -8.62 12.69
C THR A 708 19.22 -8.84 13.96
N PHE A 709 19.30 -7.89 14.88
CA PHE A 709 18.48 -7.82 16.08
C PHE A 709 18.04 -6.37 16.32
N ARG A 710 17.12 -6.13 17.26
CA ARG A 710 16.60 -4.80 17.56
C ARG A 710 16.54 -4.50 19.04
N LEU A 711 16.52 -3.22 19.38
CA LEU A 711 16.19 -2.76 20.72
C LEU A 711 14.66 -2.72 20.90
N ARG A 712 14.14 -3.33 21.96
CA ARG A 712 12.74 -3.22 22.34
C ARG A 712 12.45 -1.82 22.89
N THR A 713 11.37 -1.20 22.41
CA THR A 713 10.77 -0.03 23.05
C THR A 713 9.65 -0.49 24.00
N PRO A 714 9.40 0.19 25.12
CA PRO A 714 8.28 -0.12 26.00
C PRO A 714 6.94 -0.01 25.28
N ASP A 715 6.01 -0.86 25.68
CA ASP A 715 4.64 -0.83 25.19
C ASP A 715 3.86 0.34 25.84
N LEU A 716 2.90 0.87 25.09
CA LEU A 716 1.92 1.84 25.57
C LEU A 716 0.70 1.09 26.10
N SER A 717 0.27 1.33 27.34
CA SER A 717 -0.93 0.68 27.87
C SER A 717 -2.13 1.63 27.80
N LEU A 718 -3.23 1.14 27.22
CA LEU A 718 -4.53 1.80 27.19
C LEU A 718 -5.52 1.01 28.03
N THR A 719 -6.29 1.67 28.90
CA THR A 719 -7.27 1.03 29.78
C THR A 719 -8.57 1.83 29.79
N LEU A 720 -9.69 1.16 29.50
CA LEU A 720 -11.02 1.73 29.67
C LEU A 720 -11.33 1.81 31.17
N LEU A 721 -11.70 2.99 31.65
CA LEU A 721 -12.04 3.22 33.05
C LEU A 721 -13.54 3.01 33.37
N GLY A 722 -14.35 2.81 32.33
CA GLY A 722 -15.78 2.54 32.44
C GLY A 722 -16.31 1.79 31.22
N ALA A 723 -17.60 1.49 31.22
CA ALA A 723 -18.25 0.86 30.07
C ALA A 723 -18.31 1.83 28.87
N ALA A 724 -18.04 1.32 27.67
CA ALA A 724 -18.24 2.06 26.43
C ALA A 724 -19.66 1.81 25.90
N VAL A 725 -20.48 2.87 25.83
CA VAL A 725 -21.87 2.83 25.35
C VAL A 725 -22.04 3.86 24.23
N VAL A 726 -22.65 3.44 23.11
CA VAL A 726 -22.87 4.30 21.94
C VAL A 726 -23.59 5.58 22.35
N GLY A 727 -23.05 6.74 21.95
CA GLY A 727 -23.60 8.06 22.24
C GLY A 727 -23.29 8.60 23.64
N GLN A 728 -22.49 7.91 24.46
CA GLN A 728 -22.06 8.36 25.77
C GLN A 728 -20.55 8.59 25.82
N GLU A 729 -20.10 9.56 26.61
CA GLU A 729 -18.68 9.80 26.86
C GLU A 729 -18.05 8.63 27.63
N CYS A 730 -16.81 8.28 27.30
CA CYS A 730 -16.05 7.21 27.93
C CYS A 730 -14.63 7.68 28.26
N GLU A 731 -14.11 7.26 29.42
CA GLU A 731 -12.77 7.60 29.87
C GLU A 731 -11.76 6.49 29.54
N VAL A 732 -10.63 6.88 28.95
CA VAL A 732 -9.50 6.01 28.63
C VAL A 732 -8.25 6.53 29.34
N GLN A 733 -7.62 5.66 30.14
CA GLN A 733 -6.31 5.93 30.71
C GLN A 733 -5.20 5.46 29.75
N ILE A 734 -4.22 6.32 29.51
CA ILE A 734 -3.04 6.05 28.69
C ILE A 734 -1.82 6.14 29.61
N VAL A 735 -1.01 5.09 29.68
CA VAL A 735 0.21 5.05 30.50
C VAL A 735 1.41 4.66 29.64
N PHE A 736 2.46 5.48 29.70
CA PHE A 736 3.75 5.25 29.07
C PHE A 736 4.86 5.44 30.09
N LYS A 737 5.83 4.51 30.14
CA LYS A 737 7.01 4.61 31.00
C LYS A 737 8.24 4.90 30.15
N ASN A 738 8.85 6.07 30.37
CA ASN A 738 10.12 6.43 29.72
C ASN A 738 11.22 5.41 30.08
N PRO A 739 11.80 4.69 29.11
CA PRO A 739 12.86 3.72 29.36
C PRO A 739 14.25 4.35 29.41
N LEU A 740 14.39 5.60 28.97
CA LEU A 740 15.67 6.24 28.80
C LEU A 740 16.16 6.87 30.10
N PRO A 741 17.48 6.95 30.32
CA PRO A 741 18.06 7.66 31.45
C PRO A 741 18.01 9.20 31.28
N VAL A 742 17.21 9.72 30.34
CA VAL A 742 17.05 11.14 30.02
C VAL A 742 15.58 11.51 29.90
N THR A 743 15.23 12.77 30.18
CA THR A 743 13.87 13.28 30.05
C THR A 743 13.45 13.36 28.59
N LEU A 744 12.27 12.82 28.25
CA LEU A 744 11.64 13.02 26.94
C LEU A 744 10.99 14.41 26.89
N THR A 745 11.14 15.10 25.75
CA THR A 745 10.55 16.42 25.49
C THR A 745 9.68 16.36 24.23
N ASN A 746 8.70 17.26 24.12
CA ASN A 746 7.77 17.31 22.97
C ASN A 746 7.03 15.99 22.75
N VAL A 747 6.51 15.39 23.84
CA VAL A 747 5.80 14.10 23.77
C VAL A 747 4.42 14.34 23.19
N VAL A 748 4.07 13.51 22.19
CA VAL A 748 2.79 13.58 21.49
C VAL A 748 2.14 12.20 21.47
N PHE A 749 0.88 12.12 21.90
CA PHE A 749 0.03 10.95 21.66
C PHE A 749 -0.89 11.22 20.46
N ARG A 750 -0.96 10.24 19.56
CA ARG A 750 -1.93 10.20 18.45
C ARG A 750 -2.93 9.08 18.71
N LEU A 751 -4.22 9.41 18.62
CA LEU A 751 -5.30 8.49 18.93
C LEU A 751 -6.38 8.54 17.85
N GLU A 752 -6.88 7.38 17.47
CA GLU A 752 -8.07 7.22 16.64
C GLU A 752 -8.72 5.86 16.89
N GLY A 753 -9.97 5.71 16.45
CA GLY A 753 -10.66 4.43 16.38
C GLY A 753 -12.02 4.57 15.71
N SER A 754 -12.30 3.74 14.70
CA SER A 754 -13.59 3.70 14.00
C SER A 754 -14.76 3.59 14.99
N GLY A 755 -15.79 4.42 14.79
CA GLY A 755 -16.96 4.50 15.67
C GLY A 755 -16.72 5.08 17.07
N LEU A 756 -15.48 5.41 17.44
CA LEU A 756 -15.12 5.90 18.77
C LEU A 756 -14.56 7.33 18.74
N GLN A 757 -13.51 7.58 17.97
CA GLN A 757 -12.78 8.84 17.99
C GLN A 757 -12.09 9.08 16.64
N ARG A 758 -12.46 10.19 15.98
CA ARG A 758 -11.71 10.69 14.82
C ARG A 758 -10.27 11.06 15.21
N PRO A 759 -9.29 11.02 14.27
CA PRO A 759 -7.89 11.31 14.57
C PRO A 759 -7.69 12.54 15.46
N LYS A 760 -7.00 12.32 16.59
CA LYS A 760 -6.76 13.32 17.64
C LYS A 760 -5.30 13.30 18.08
N ILE A 761 -4.74 14.49 18.29
CA ILE A 761 -3.39 14.71 18.78
C ILE A 761 -3.46 15.29 20.19
N LEU A 762 -2.70 14.71 21.13
CA LEU A 762 -2.54 15.19 22.50
C LEU A 762 -1.06 15.49 22.76
N ASN A 763 -0.76 16.71 23.20
CA ASN A 763 0.60 17.08 23.63
C ASN A 763 0.72 16.85 25.14
N VAL A 764 1.86 16.29 25.58
CA VAL A 764 2.13 15.97 26.98
C VAL A 764 3.45 16.59 27.42
N GLY A 765 3.40 17.35 28.51
CA GLY A 765 4.54 18.08 29.08
C GLY A 765 4.44 19.55 28.78
#